data_AF-A0A923D2D7-F1
#
_entry.id   AF-A0A923D2D7-F1
#
_cell.length_a   1.000
_cell.length_b   1.000
_cell.length_c   1.000
_cell.angle_alpha   90.00
_cell.angle_beta   90.00
_cell.angle_gamma   90.00
#
_symmetry.space_group_name_H-M   'P 1'
#
loop_
_entity.id
_entity.type
_entity.pdbx_description
1 polymer ?
#
loop_
_entity_poly.entity_id
_entity_poly.type
_entity_poly.pdbx_seq_one_letter_code
_entity_poly.pdbx_strand_id
1 'polypeptide(L)'
;MFRLITSNFSHSVITIFVCLWLFNPLFVQAQDYQQASKAIENLASEIRMNEGAVGQVLMEAMQSKHGDMQKWNELNAKMTALGQSIDRNLPEIGQNIALLFAQNPDFYLPSVALGRTFEGNLRMATDKKKQLLELARSENQKLDKLNQMLAKVDKGLGSAARELIGATMESFYPDEISLAGEGAIVVLGAYFGPPGIAAAGLVWFASGSFNAVVNTYYNAKGAADQTRALTEMKQGLQARKREVEKNLGTLMEAAREMEQIEQILDRHDKTMAEYKARVNAAMDGWNEQSKGAFEAKKKKLDEEAQRLAAQPRPELKPWGWAYGMDPIPPISAGEYSGEVDSMISQMRSYAQAVEDGGAPDNFQIMVTDWHNRINERYNNTKKDYEQKRKAYENAGETFWKSYYAAGAEARRAYAALWASCRPWDDRCRAAAAAIGNRYDAAIKAAYAAWRPFGQAMISPYREMVKLNQISSRVGEAYSPFRERVDNATKARTREFWNEYRLWETKMNEANVQTSEAVAGVPYWIDQWKNRADKLDEEIQNSLYWGGNIVDIRTGLLATAEQLRELHKTVQDTAKKYGEVNGKRMQISNQAQSELTSILNRYGRLINYYWSSNFSMSWLGSPMEFTPHAPEQERNIAYYEELIKKTFTIYEPDNLKNALKLDIPGIAARYENKARELTFYTDWVDTYRYRLSTAAGALNRISIEKTGNGFYAARGGTAQEVLSKEFSLPPWSTIVQDADKYISKGDYSALPQARFLPWDSLGVWNKLYAGQTILLNRLHKDGRNYIQSVSSGWFMPLPETVIKPLEEDWKNLRQVCERYDVLAKAEREKIGDGQEQAQKSGQLVFETWGKLPAHSRSIVQNEHVRFQSAYNWLYSYLGSKIEAVRPSLQPPTNSVAVDLDNWILGYASRFEKYKKDQEEAHRRMEEAQRRHEEEQKLLQEEERKKAEAERQRVENEQKRAAENVVLVKDLYARFKQAYEGKNDSLLLSMISDEWQAGDGASLSDLQVNLRRSFKTFDEIRYNIQNLTVTPAQDGSYRVTYDVTITSRIYKRNLKHEEKSSIHEEVLIDRSGKPKISKTLGGRFWYVQ
;
A
#
# COMPACT_ATOMS: atom_id res chain seq x y z
N MET A 1 100.60 34.06 14.65
CA MET A 1 99.16 34.14 14.30
C MET A 1 98.72 33.03 13.33
N PHE A 2 99.39 32.82 12.19
CA PHE A 2 98.96 31.80 11.21
C PHE A 2 98.94 30.34 11.74
N ARG A 3 99.82 29.98 12.70
CA ARG A 3 99.81 28.67 13.37
C ARG A 3 98.72 28.49 14.44
N LEU A 4 98.11 29.57 14.94
CA LEU A 4 97.00 29.52 15.91
C LEU A 4 95.64 29.41 15.20
N ILE A 5 95.55 29.93 13.98
CA ILE A 5 94.34 29.84 13.14
C ILE A 5 94.21 28.43 12.55
N THR A 6 95.31 27.78 12.16
CA THR A 6 95.27 26.40 11.65
C THR A 6 94.97 25.35 12.72
N SER A 7 95.36 25.57 13.98
CA SER A 7 95.05 24.68 15.12
C SER A 7 93.59 24.74 15.56
N ASN A 8 92.97 25.93 15.53
CA ASN A 8 91.56 26.09 15.87
C ASN A 8 90.64 25.66 14.71
N PHE A 9 91.05 25.82 13.46
CA PHE A 9 90.26 25.34 12.32
C PHE A 9 90.24 23.80 12.26
N SER A 10 91.37 23.14 12.56
CA SER A 10 91.43 21.68 12.63
C SER A 10 90.67 21.11 13.84
N HIS A 11 90.68 21.78 15.01
CA HIS A 11 89.82 21.38 16.14
C HIS A 11 88.33 21.59 15.85
N SER A 12 87.93 22.69 15.21
CA SER A 12 86.53 22.92 14.83
C SER A 12 86.05 21.96 13.75
N VAL A 13 86.88 21.64 12.74
CA VAL A 13 86.53 20.66 11.71
C VAL A 13 86.48 19.24 12.29
N ILE A 14 87.39 18.85 13.19
CA ILE A 14 87.34 17.56 13.88
C ILE A 14 86.13 17.50 14.84
N THR A 15 85.77 18.59 15.53
CA THR A 15 84.58 18.63 16.39
C THR A 15 83.30 18.55 15.56
N ILE A 16 83.24 19.20 14.39
CA ILE A 16 82.12 19.09 13.44
C ILE A 16 82.07 17.68 12.82
N PHE A 17 83.21 17.08 12.48
CA PHE A 17 83.27 15.70 11.95
C PHE A 17 82.90 14.65 13.00
N VAL A 18 83.31 14.84 14.25
CA VAL A 18 82.96 13.97 15.40
C VAL A 18 81.50 14.18 15.79
N CYS A 19 80.97 15.40 15.75
CA CYS A 19 79.53 15.65 15.88
C CYS A 19 78.76 14.96 14.74
N LEU A 20 79.15 15.11 13.48
CA LEU A 20 78.50 14.45 12.34
C LEU A 20 78.59 12.91 12.42
N TRP A 21 79.67 12.35 12.97
CA TRP A 21 79.79 10.91 13.25
C TRP A 21 78.97 10.44 14.46
N LEU A 22 78.82 11.25 15.50
CA LEU A 22 77.98 10.96 16.66
C LEU A 22 76.48 11.17 16.39
N PHE A 23 76.11 12.01 15.42
CA PHE A 23 74.73 12.20 14.95
C PHE A 23 74.33 11.23 13.82
N ASN A 24 75.27 10.57 13.17
CA ASN A 24 75.01 9.59 12.11
C ASN A 24 74.06 8.44 12.52
N PRO A 25 74.13 7.87 13.75
CA PRO A 25 73.17 6.86 14.21
C PRO A 25 71.74 7.37 14.28
N LEU A 26 71.55 8.66 14.61
CA LEU A 26 70.24 9.29 14.71
C LEU A 26 69.63 9.58 13.33
N PHE A 27 70.46 9.91 12.33
CA PHE A 27 70.01 10.09 10.94
C PHE A 27 69.61 8.76 10.29
N VAL A 28 70.35 7.68 10.52
CA VAL A 28 70.00 6.34 10.02
C VAL A 28 68.70 5.84 10.65
N GLN A 29 68.51 6.02 11.97
CA GLN A 29 67.28 5.62 12.66
C GLN A 29 66.03 6.39 12.19
N ALA A 30 66.16 7.70 11.92
CA ALA A 30 65.07 8.52 11.40
C ALA A 30 64.66 8.13 9.97
N GLN A 31 65.64 7.74 9.14
CA GLN A 31 65.39 7.28 7.78
C GLN A 31 64.67 5.92 7.77
N ASP A 32 65.12 4.97 8.60
CA ASP A 32 64.47 3.67 8.76
C ASP A 32 63.04 3.81 9.30
N TYR A 33 62.81 4.73 10.23
CA TYR A 33 61.48 5.05 10.75
C TYR A 33 60.52 5.56 9.65
N GLN A 34 60.96 6.53 8.85
CA GLN A 34 60.14 7.06 7.76
C GLN A 34 59.88 6.00 6.68
N GLN A 35 60.88 5.17 6.37
CA GLN A 35 60.73 4.08 5.40
C GLN A 35 59.72 3.04 5.89
N ALA A 36 59.81 2.60 7.15
CA ALA A 36 58.88 1.64 7.74
C ALA A 36 57.45 2.19 7.79
N SER A 37 57.27 3.46 8.19
CA SER A 37 55.95 4.10 8.20
C SER A 37 55.33 4.19 6.80
N LYS A 38 56.12 4.53 5.78
CA LYS A 38 55.64 4.60 4.39
C LYS A 38 55.35 3.20 3.82
N ALA A 39 56.16 2.21 4.17
CA ALA A 39 55.95 0.82 3.76
C ALA A 39 54.61 0.29 4.29
N ILE A 40 54.30 0.53 5.56
CA ILE A 40 53.02 0.16 6.17
C ILE A 40 51.82 0.73 5.40
N GLU A 41 51.82 2.04 5.10
CA GLU A 41 50.70 2.66 4.40
C GLU A 41 50.54 2.12 2.99
N ASN A 42 51.65 1.91 2.27
CA ASN A 42 51.63 1.33 0.92
C ASN A 42 51.08 -0.11 0.93
N LEU A 43 51.53 -0.94 1.87
CA LEU A 43 51.11 -2.34 2.00
C LEU A 43 49.62 -2.45 2.40
N ALA A 44 49.17 -1.59 3.33
CA ALA A 44 47.76 -1.49 3.73
C ALA A 44 46.88 -0.95 2.59
N SER A 45 47.38 0.03 1.83
CA SER A 45 46.70 0.57 0.64
C SER A 45 46.54 -0.51 -0.43
N GLU A 46 47.54 -1.35 -0.66
CA GLU A 46 47.46 -2.44 -1.63
C GLU A 46 46.36 -3.47 -1.28
N ILE A 47 46.21 -3.83 0.01
CA ILE A 47 45.10 -4.69 0.46
C ILE A 47 43.76 -4.03 0.14
N ARG A 48 43.60 -2.73 0.48
CA ARG A 48 42.37 -1.97 0.20
C ARG A 48 42.08 -1.85 -1.30
N MET A 49 43.10 -1.63 -2.13
CA MET A 49 42.96 -1.57 -3.59
C MET A 49 42.50 -2.91 -4.17
N ASN A 50 43.06 -4.02 -3.69
CA ASN A 50 42.65 -5.35 -4.13
C ASN A 50 41.22 -5.69 -3.67
N GLU A 51 40.82 -5.25 -2.48
CA GLU A 51 39.42 -5.36 -2.03
C GLU A 51 38.48 -4.52 -2.90
N GLY A 52 38.87 -3.27 -3.21
CA GLY A 52 38.15 -2.41 -4.15
C GLY A 52 37.99 -3.04 -5.53
N ALA A 53 39.03 -3.72 -6.02
CA ALA A 53 38.98 -4.47 -7.29
C ALA A 53 38.02 -5.66 -7.23
N VAL A 54 37.91 -6.36 -6.09
CA VAL A 54 36.87 -7.38 -5.88
C VAL A 54 35.48 -6.75 -5.95
N GLY A 55 35.27 -5.62 -5.26
CA GLY A 55 34.00 -4.90 -5.30
C GLY A 55 33.61 -4.42 -6.70
N GLN A 56 34.57 -3.90 -7.46
CA GLN A 56 34.34 -3.48 -8.85
C GLN A 56 33.94 -4.66 -9.74
N VAL A 57 34.71 -5.75 -9.74
CA VAL A 57 34.40 -6.93 -10.58
C VAL A 57 33.08 -7.58 -10.17
N LEU A 58 32.76 -7.57 -8.87
CA LEU A 58 31.45 -8.00 -8.40
C LEU A 58 30.33 -7.13 -9.00
N MET A 59 30.44 -5.80 -8.96
CA MET A 59 29.45 -4.93 -9.60
C MET A 59 29.32 -5.19 -11.10
N GLU A 60 30.45 -5.34 -11.82
CA GLU A 60 30.46 -5.66 -13.25
C GLU A 60 29.78 -7.01 -13.53
N ALA A 61 30.06 -8.04 -12.71
CA ALA A 61 29.43 -9.35 -12.82
C ALA A 61 27.91 -9.27 -12.60
N MET A 62 27.47 -8.50 -11.60
CA MET A 62 26.06 -8.28 -11.30
C MET A 62 25.31 -7.48 -12.39
N GLN A 63 26.01 -6.65 -13.16
CA GLN A 63 25.45 -5.86 -14.26
C GLN A 63 25.53 -6.54 -15.64
N SER A 64 26.27 -7.63 -15.75
CA SER A 64 26.43 -8.37 -17.01
C SER A 64 25.10 -8.95 -17.50
N LYS A 65 24.90 -9.00 -18.83
CA LYS A 65 23.72 -9.65 -19.43
C LYS A 65 23.85 -11.16 -19.26
N HIS A 66 22.90 -11.79 -18.57
CA HIS A 66 22.68 -13.23 -18.42
C HIS A 66 23.94 -14.11 -18.47
N GLY A 67 24.42 -14.53 -17.29
CA GLY A 67 25.21 -15.74 -17.17
C GLY A 67 26.59 -15.66 -17.80
N ASP A 68 27.17 -14.46 -17.93
CA ASP A 68 28.57 -14.34 -18.33
C ASP A 68 29.48 -14.87 -17.21
N MET A 69 29.61 -16.20 -17.17
CA MET A 69 30.43 -16.93 -16.21
C MET A 69 31.90 -16.52 -16.30
N GLN A 70 32.33 -15.86 -17.39
CA GLN A 70 33.67 -15.28 -17.47
C GLN A 70 33.86 -14.19 -16.43
N LYS A 71 32.87 -13.30 -16.23
CA LYS A 71 32.91 -12.25 -15.20
C LYS A 71 32.88 -12.81 -13.77
N TRP A 72 32.14 -13.89 -13.57
CA TRP A 72 32.16 -14.62 -12.29
C TRP A 72 33.49 -15.36 -12.04
N ASN A 73 34.15 -15.85 -13.09
CA ASN A 73 35.51 -16.39 -12.99
C ASN A 73 36.57 -15.30 -12.72
N GLU A 74 36.40 -14.10 -13.30
CA GLU A 74 37.23 -12.93 -13.00
C GLU A 74 37.11 -12.54 -11.51
N LEU A 75 35.92 -12.62 -10.93
CA LEU A 75 35.71 -12.41 -9.50
C LEU A 75 36.53 -13.39 -8.64
N ASN A 76 36.56 -14.67 -9.02
CA ASN A 76 37.36 -15.68 -8.34
C ASN A 76 38.87 -15.37 -8.42
N ALA A 77 39.35 -14.90 -9.58
CA ALA A 77 40.73 -14.47 -9.74
C ALA A 77 41.07 -13.26 -8.86
N LYS A 78 40.16 -12.27 -8.75
CA LYS A 78 40.34 -11.11 -7.85
C LYS A 78 40.29 -11.50 -6.37
N MET A 79 39.41 -12.42 -5.98
CA MET A 79 39.38 -12.97 -4.62
C MET A 79 40.68 -13.69 -4.27
N THR A 80 41.25 -14.44 -5.21
CA THR A 80 42.56 -15.09 -5.03
C THR A 80 43.68 -14.06 -4.89
N ALA A 81 43.69 -13.02 -5.73
CA ALA A 81 44.68 -11.94 -5.67
C ALA A 81 44.60 -11.17 -4.34
N LEU A 82 43.39 -10.90 -3.83
CA LEU A 82 43.20 -10.31 -2.49
C LEU A 82 43.78 -11.22 -1.41
N GLY A 83 43.51 -12.53 -1.45
CA GLY A 83 44.08 -13.49 -0.51
C GLY A 83 45.61 -13.48 -0.50
N GLN A 84 46.23 -13.50 -1.69
CA GLN A 84 47.68 -13.40 -1.85
C GLN A 84 48.24 -12.06 -1.34
N SER A 85 47.54 -10.95 -1.59
CA SER A 85 47.92 -9.64 -1.07
C SER A 85 47.90 -9.62 0.45
N ILE A 86 46.87 -10.20 1.09
CA ILE A 86 46.77 -10.33 2.54
C ILE A 86 47.91 -11.19 3.10
N ASP A 87 48.14 -12.37 2.53
CA ASP A 87 49.15 -13.32 3.01
C ASP A 87 50.58 -12.79 2.89
N ARG A 88 50.86 -12.00 1.85
CA ARG A 88 52.16 -11.35 1.66
C ARG A 88 52.31 -10.11 2.53
N ASN A 89 51.30 -9.23 2.54
CA ASN A 89 51.46 -7.89 3.08
C ASN A 89 51.27 -7.83 4.61
N LEU A 90 50.39 -8.64 5.22
CA LEU A 90 50.18 -8.60 6.68
C LEU A 90 51.46 -8.93 7.49
N PRO A 91 52.25 -9.96 7.16
CA PRO A 91 53.51 -10.23 7.84
C PRO A 91 54.53 -9.09 7.69
N GLU A 92 54.64 -8.49 6.50
CA GLU A 92 55.54 -7.35 6.25
C GLU A 92 55.12 -6.10 7.02
N ILE A 93 53.81 -5.82 7.09
CA ILE A 93 53.27 -4.75 7.94
C ILE A 93 53.67 -5.03 9.40
N GLY A 94 53.52 -6.26 9.88
CA GLY A 94 53.93 -6.65 11.23
C GLY A 94 55.42 -6.43 11.52
N GLN A 95 56.31 -6.75 10.56
CA GLN A 95 57.75 -6.49 10.71
C GLN A 95 58.06 -4.99 10.79
N ASN A 96 57.45 -4.18 9.93
CA ASN A 96 57.63 -2.72 9.94
C ASN A 96 57.04 -2.08 11.21
N ILE A 97 55.90 -2.57 11.70
CA ILE A 97 55.31 -2.13 12.97
C ILE A 97 56.27 -2.40 14.13
N ALA A 98 56.89 -3.57 14.19
CA ALA A 98 57.86 -3.90 15.25
C ALA A 98 59.05 -2.92 15.25
N LEU A 99 59.55 -2.53 14.08
CA LEU A 99 60.60 -1.50 13.94
C LEU A 99 60.14 -0.14 14.46
N LEU A 100 58.91 0.27 14.12
CA LEU A 100 58.35 1.55 14.56
C LEU A 100 58.10 1.57 16.06
N PHE A 101 57.55 0.49 16.64
CA PHE A 101 57.33 0.37 18.07
C PHE A 101 58.61 0.34 18.90
N ALA A 102 59.69 -0.23 18.36
CA ALA A 102 61.00 -0.19 19.02
C ALA A 102 61.52 1.24 19.21
N GLN A 103 61.16 2.16 18.31
CA GLN A 103 61.55 3.58 18.38
C GLN A 103 60.49 4.46 19.06
N ASN A 104 59.21 4.23 18.74
CA ASN A 104 58.07 4.98 19.24
C ASN A 104 56.88 4.04 19.52
N PRO A 105 56.70 3.60 20.77
CA PRO A 105 55.56 2.78 21.17
C PRO A 105 54.19 3.45 20.90
N ASP A 106 54.13 4.77 20.74
CA ASP A 106 52.92 5.54 20.44
C ASP A 106 52.54 5.54 18.95
N PHE A 107 53.32 4.89 18.07
CA PHE A 107 53.02 4.88 16.64
C PHE A 107 51.61 4.34 16.36
N TYR A 108 50.80 5.07 15.60
CA TYR A 108 49.43 4.66 15.29
C TYR A 108 49.42 3.46 14.34
N LEU A 109 48.68 2.41 14.70
CA LEU A 109 48.53 1.25 13.81
C LEU A 109 47.78 1.66 12.54
N PRO A 110 48.15 1.09 11.38
CA PRO A 110 47.38 1.25 10.16
C PRO A 110 45.99 0.65 10.35
N SER A 111 44.97 1.32 9.80
CA SER A 111 43.64 0.74 9.69
C SER A 111 43.61 -0.22 8.51
N VAL A 112 43.75 -1.52 8.77
CA VAL A 112 43.54 -2.59 7.79
C VAL A 112 42.24 -3.28 8.15
N ALA A 113 41.17 -2.99 7.41
CA ALA A 113 39.88 -3.63 7.59
C ALA A 113 39.31 -3.94 6.21
N LEU A 114 38.72 -5.14 6.07
CA LEU A 114 38.00 -5.52 4.86
C LEU A 114 36.52 -5.19 5.04
N GLY A 115 35.92 -4.58 4.03
CA GLY A 115 34.52 -4.26 3.95
C GLY A 115 33.60 -5.47 3.77
N ARG A 116 32.32 -5.18 3.54
CA ARG A 116 31.24 -6.17 3.40
C ARG A 116 30.84 -6.32 1.93
N THR A 117 31.79 -6.74 1.11
CA THR A 117 31.68 -6.71 -0.35
C THR A 117 30.50 -7.54 -0.89
N PHE A 118 30.13 -8.65 -0.23
CA PHE A 118 29.15 -9.62 -0.74
C PHE A 118 27.78 -9.61 -0.03
N GLU A 119 27.69 -9.02 1.16
CA GLU A 119 26.55 -9.17 2.11
C GLU A 119 25.20 -8.63 1.56
N GLY A 120 25.21 -7.72 0.57
CA GLY A 120 24.01 -7.29 -0.16
C GLY A 120 23.71 -8.08 -1.45
N ASN A 121 24.76 -8.57 -2.12
CA ASN A 121 24.64 -9.20 -3.44
C ASN A 121 24.12 -10.64 -3.33
N LEU A 122 24.58 -11.39 -2.31
CA LEU A 122 24.09 -12.74 -2.04
C LEU A 122 22.58 -12.74 -1.79
N ARG A 123 22.12 -11.82 -0.93
CA ARG A 123 20.70 -11.65 -0.64
C ARG A 123 19.89 -11.31 -1.88
N MET A 124 20.35 -10.35 -2.69
CA MET A 124 19.67 -10.00 -3.93
C MET A 124 19.59 -11.21 -4.88
N ALA A 125 20.62 -12.05 -4.93
CA ALA A 125 20.61 -13.27 -5.73
C ALA A 125 19.59 -14.29 -5.23
N THR A 126 19.55 -14.57 -3.91
CA THR A 126 18.57 -15.46 -3.28
C THR A 126 17.13 -14.96 -3.48
N ASP A 127 16.89 -13.66 -3.26
CA ASP A 127 15.57 -13.05 -3.44
C ASP A 127 15.11 -13.13 -4.91
N LYS A 128 16.02 -12.87 -5.86
CA LYS A 128 15.74 -12.96 -7.30
C LYS A 128 15.48 -14.39 -7.75
N LYS A 129 16.22 -15.38 -7.25
CA LYS A 129 15.95 -16.81 -7.48
C LYS A 129 14.54 -17.18 -7.00
N LYS A 130 14.16 -16.73 -5.80
CA LYS A 130 12.82 -16.98 -5.24
C LYS A 130 11.72 -16.40 -6.13
N GLN A 131 11.88 -15.15 -6.56
CA GLN A 131 10.94 -14.50 -7.48
C GLN A 131 10.81 -15.25 -8.83
N LEU A 132 11.93 -15.68 -9.42
CA LEU A 132 11.91 -16.47 -10.66
C LEU A 132 11.20 -17.81 -10.49
N LEU A 133 11.38 -18.49 -9.36
CA LEU A 133 10.68 -19.74 -9.06
C LEU A 133 9.18 -19.52 -8.81
N GLU A 134 8.78 -18.42 -8.20
CA GLU A 134 7.37 -18.04 -8.04
C GLU A 134 6.71 -17.75 -9.40
N LEU A 135 7.39 -17.00 -10.28
CA LEU A 135 6.94 -16.78 -11.66
C LEU A 135 6.83 -18.10 -12.44
N ALA A 136 7.82 -19.00 -12.29
CA ALA A 136 7.80 -20.31 -12.92
C ALA A 136 6.62 -21.16 -12.42
N ARG A 137 6.28 -21.11 -11.12
CA ARG A 137 5.08 -21.77 -10.59
C ARG A 137 3.79 -21.22 -11.22
N SER A 138 3.70 -19.90 -11.39
CA SER A 138 2.56 -19.25 -12.04
C SER A 138 2.41 -19.69 -13.50
N GLU A 139 3.50 -19.71 -14.28
CA GLU A 139 3.49 -20.23 -15.65
C GLU A 139 3.16 -21.73 -15.71
N ASN A 140 3.65 -22.53 -14.76
CA ASN A 140 3.31 -23.95 -14.67
C ASN A 140 1.81 -24.17 -14.39
N GLN A 141 1.19 -23.35 -13.54
CA GLN A 141 -0.26 -23.38 -13.33
C GLN A 141 -1.04 -23.03 -14.62
N LYS A 142 -0.54 -22.09 -15.44
CA LYS A 142 -1.12 -21.78 -16.75
C LYS A 142 -0.99 -22.98 -17.71
N LEU A 143 0.17 -23.65 -17.69
CA LEU A 143 0.43 -24.85 -18.49
C LEU A 143 -0.55 -25.98 -18.13
N ASP A 144 -0.78 -26.21 -16.83
CA ASP A 144 -1.76 -27.20 -16.36
C ASP A 144 -3.18 -26.90 -16.85
N LYS A 145 -3.61 -25.62 -16.80
CA LYS A 145 -4.90 -25.20 -17.34
C LYS A 145 -4.99 -25.43 -18.86
N LEU A 146 -3.93 -25.11 -19.61
CA LEU A 146 -3.86 -25.37 -21.06
C LEU A 146 -3.93 -26.86 -21.40
N ASN A 147 -3.25 -27.72 -20.62
CA ASN A 147 -3.32 -29.16 -20.77
C ASN A 147 -4.74 -29.69 -20.51
N GLN A 148 -5.42 -29.19 -19.48
CA GLN A 148 -6.83 -29.54 -19.22
C GLN A 148 -7.75 -29.11 -20.36
N MET A 149 -7.54 -27.91 -20.93
CA MET A 149 -8.31 -27.43 -22.09
C MET A 149 -8.07 -28.28 -23.34
N LEU A 150 -6.83 -28.63 -23.65
CA LEU A 150 -6.49 -29.51 -24.76
C LEU A 150 -7.13 -30.89 -24.62
N ALA A 151 -7.06 -31.49 -23.42
CA ALA A 151 -7.71 -32.78 -23.14
C ALA A 151 -9.23 -32.73 -23.33
N LYS A 152 -9.86 -31.60 -22.97
CA LYS A 152 -11.30 -31.38 -23.22
C LYS A 152 -11.58 -31.26 -24.72
N VAL A 153 -10.84 -30.43 -25.47
CA VAL A 153 -11.01 -30.30 -26.94
C VAL A 153 -10.80 -31.63 -27.66
N ASP A 154 -9.83 -32.45 -27.23
CA ASP A 154 -9.61 -33.80 -27.77
C ASP A 154 -10.78 -34.73 -27.50
N LYS A 155 -11.38 -34.66 -26.30
CA LYS A 155 -12.62 -35.37 -25.99
C LYS A 155 -13.78 -34.90 -26.87
N GLY A 156 -13.87 -33.59 -27.13
CA GLY A 156 -14.86 -32.96 -28.01
C GLY A 156 -14.74 -33.37 -29.49
N LEU A 157 -13.52 -33.41 -30.02
CA LEU A 157 -13.22 -33.95 -31.35
C LEU A 157 -13.59 -35.45 -31.43
N GLY A 158 -13.29 -36.20 -30.37
CA GLY A 158 -13.64 -37.63 -30.27
C GLY A 158 -15.13 -37.91 -30.19
N SER A 159 -15.94 -37.00 -29.63
CA SER A 159 -17.41 -37.09 -29.59
C SER A 159 -18.06 -36.58 -30.88
N ALA A 160 -17.57 -35.49 -31.47
CA ALA A 160 -18.06 -34.97 -32.75
C ALA A 160 -17.84 -35.96 -33.91
N ALA A 161 -16.81 -36.81 -33.82
CA ALA A 161 -16.55 -37.90 -34.76
C ALA A 161 -17.43 -39.14 -34.55
N ARG A 162 -18.16 -39.26 -33.42
CA ARG A 162 -18.90 -40.49 -33.04
C ARG A 162 -20.42 -40.37 -33.06
N GLU A 163 -21.02 -39.19 -32.89
CA GLU A 163 -22.50 -39.05 -32.88
C GLU A 163 -22.99 -37.74 -33.55
N LEU A 164 -24.00 -37.86 -34.41
CA LEU A 164 -24.74 -36.72 -34.96
C LEU A 164 -25.78 -36.23 -33.92
N ILE A 165 -25.67 -34.94 -33.55
CA ILE A 165 -26.67 -34.10 -32.86
C ILE A 165 -27.00 -34.51 -31.41
N GLY A 166 -26.55 -33.71 -30.42
CA GLY A 166 -27.22 -33.73 -29.10
C GLY A 166 -26.52 -33.16 -27.87
N ALA A 167 -25.21 -32.92 -27.85
CA ALA A 167 -24.53 -32.46 -26.63
C ALA A 167 -24.24 -30.95 -26.66
N THR A 168 -24.96 -30.17 -25.86
CA THR A 168 -24.70 -28.75 -25.63
C THR A 168 -23.37 -28.55 -24.91
N MET A 169 -22.42 -27.85 -25.55
CA MET A 169 -21.08 -27.50 -25.04
C MET A 169 -21.08 -26.34 -24.02
N GLU A 170 -22.05 -26.27 -23.09
CA GLU A 170 -22.12 -25.16 -22.13
C GLU A 170 -21.14 -25.29 -20.95
N SER A 171 -20.53 -26.45 -20.74
CA SER A 171 -19.48 -26.65 -19.72
C SER A 171 -18.05 -26.39 -20.21
N PHE A 172 -17.89 -25.81 -21.42
CA PHE A 172 -16.61 -25.80 -22.15
C PHE A 172 -15.81 -24.51 -22.07
N TYR A 173 -16.36 -23.43 -21.48
CA TYR A 173 -15.71 -22.12 -21.50
C TYR A 173 -15.23 -21.67 -20.11
N PRO A 174 -13.96 -21.23 -19.97
CA PRO A 174 -13.56 -20.36 -18.88
C PRO A 174 -13.97 -18.91 -19.17
N ASP A 175 -14.21 -18.12 -18.12
CA ASP A 175 -14.46 -16.67 -18.23
C ASP A 175 -13.35 -15.99 -19.08
N GLU A 176 -13.77 -15.13 -20.02
CA GLU A 176 -12.93 -14.36 -20.96
C GLU A 176 -11.76 -13.60 -20.26
N ILE A 177 -11.90 -13.33 -18.96
CA ILE A 177 -10.94 -12.60 -18.13
C ILE A 177 -9.71 -13.47 -17.77
N SER A 178 -9.87 -14.80 -17.68
CA SER A 178 -8.77 -15.72 -17.32
C SER A 178 -7.68 -15.84 -18.40
N LEU A 179 -7.98 -15.44 -19.63
CA LEU A 179 -7.08 -15.47 -20.80
C LEU A 179 -6.60 -14.08 -21.24
N ALA A 180 -7.22 -13.00 -20.76
CA ALA A 180 -6.87 -11.60 -21.10
C ALA A 180 -5.86 -10.96 -20.12
N GLY A 181 -5.54 -11.62 -19.01
CA GLY A 181 -4.57 -11.15 -18.00
C GLY A 181 -3.09 -11.19 -18.41
N GLU A 182 -2.75 -11.04 -19.69
CA GLU A 182 -1.37 -11.08 -20.21
C GLU A 182 -0.69 -9.69 -20.26
N GLY A 183 -1.12 -8.75 -19.42
CA GLY A 183 -0.44 -7.45 -19.27
C GLY A 183 0.74 -7.44 -18.30
N ALA A 184 0.91 -8.47 -17.47
CA ALA A 184 1.85 -8.42 -16.35
C ALA A 184 3.32 -8.78 -16.69
N ILE A 185 3.60 -9.36 -17.86
CA ILE A 185 4.96 -9.83 -18.21
C ILE A 185 5.81 -8.73 -18.87
N VAL A 186 5.20 -7.67 -19.42
CA VAL A 186 5.94 -6.62 -20.15
C VAL A 186 6.59 -5.58 -19.22
N VAL A 187 6.17 -5.46 -17.96
CA VAL A 187 6.65 -4.39 -17.07
C VAL A 187 7.96 -4.71 -16.35
N LEU A 188 8.39 -5.97 -16.27
CA LEU A 188 9.67 -6.32 -15.60
C LEU A 188 10.89 -6.28 -16.53
N GLY A 189 10.71 -6.37 -17.85
CA GLY A 189 11.80 -6.21 -18.82
C GLY A 189 12.32 -4.77 -18.96
N ALA A 190 11.52 -3.78 -18.53
CA ALA A 190 11.89 -2.36 -18.64
C ALA A 190 12.65 -1.82 -17.41
N TYR A 191 12.63 -2.52 -16.27
CA TYR A 191 13.15 -1.97 -15.02
C TYR A 191 14.49 -2.58 -14.56
N PHE A 192 14.90 -3.76 -15.06
CA PHE A 192 16.03 -4.50 -14.47
C PHE A 192 16.96 -5.27 -15.45
N GLY A 193 17.08 -4.88 -16.72
CA GLY A 193 18.07 -5.42 -17.66
C GLY A 193 18.75 -4.35 -18.52
N PRO A 194 20.03 -4.51 -18.95
CA PRO A 194 20.69 -3.52 -19.80
C PRO A 194 20.03 -3.44 -21.18
N PRO A 195 20.04 -2.27 -21.84
CA PRO A 195 19.24 -2.01 -23.04
C PRO A 195 19.57 -3.01 -24.14
N GLY A 196 18.57 -3.71 -24.67
CA GLY A 196 18.79 -4.59 -25.82
C GLY A 196 17.76 -5.68 -26.08
N ILE A 197 16.76 -5.90 -25.23
CA ILE A 197 15.59 -6.68 -25.63
C ILE A 197 14.41 -5.72 -25.79
N ALA A 198 14.45 -4.99 -26.90
CA ALA A 198 13.23 -4.48 -27.49
C ALA A 198 12.42 -5.70 -27.96
N ALA A 199 11.60 -6.27 -27.07
CA ALA A 199 10.42 -7.03 -27.50
C ALA A 199 9.33 -6.01 -27.89
N ALA A 200 9.66 -5.15 -28.86
CA ALA A 200 8.67 -4.40 -29.59
C ALA A 200 8.00 -5.38 -30.55
N GLY A 201 6.77 -5.77 -30.20
CA GLY A 201 5.90 -6.59 -31.04
C GLY A 201 5.79 -8.02 -30.53
N LEU A 202 4.65 -8.34 -29.93
CA LEU A 202 3.90 -9.61 -30.07
C LEU A 202 2.80 -9.73 -28.99
N VAL A 203 1.86 -8.78 -28.90
CA VAL A 203 0.63 -8.97 -28.07
C VAL A 203 -0.67 -8.65 -28.85
N TRP A 204 -0.62 -8.48 -30.17
CA TRP A 204 -1.82 -8.07 -30.94
C TRP A 204 -2.40 -9.09 -31.93
N PHE A 205 -2.04 -10.37 -31.86
CA PHE A 205 -2.52 -11.37 -32.85
C PHE A 205 -3.19 -12.65 -32.32
N ALA A 206 -3.36 -12.87 -31.02
CA ALA A 206 -3.93 -14.14 -30.51
C ALA A 206 -5.35 -14.03 -29.90
N SER A 207 -5.78 -12.87 -29.39
CA SER A 207 -7.15 -12.73 -28.84
C SER A 207 -8.22 -12.59 -29.94
N GLY A 208 -7.87 -11.97 -31.07
CA GLY A 208 -8.79 -11.81 -32.21
C GLY A 208 -9.10 -13.12 -32.94
N SER A 209 -8.18 -14.09 -32.96
CA SER A 209 -8.36 -15.37 -33.67
C SER A 209 -9.20 -16.37 -32.89
N PHE A 210 -9.11 -16.39 -31.55
CA PHE A 210 -9.89 -17.33 -30.74
C PHE A 210 -11.40 -17.00 -30.77
N ASN A 211 -11.77 -15.72 -30.65
CA ASN A 211 -13.17 -15.29 -30.78
C ASN A 211 -13.73 -15.49 -32.19
N ALA A 212 -12.90 -15.38 -33.23
CA ALA A 212 -13.30 -15.69 -34.60
C ALA A 212 -13.55 -17.20 -34.80
N VAL A 213 -12.71 -18.07 -34.22
CA VAL A 213 -12.86 -19.53 -34.28
C VAL A 213 -14.08 -20.00 -33.45
N VAL A 214 -14.32 -19.40 -32.28
CA VAL A 214 -15.52 -19.63 -31.45
C VAL A 214 -16.79 -19.24 -32.20
N ASN A 215 -16.82 -18.05 -32.82
CA ASN A 215 -17.95 -17.64 -33.65
C ASN A 215 -18.12 -18.55 -34.86
N THR A 216 -17.05 -19.06 -35.46
CA THR A 216 -17.11 -20.03 -36.56
C THR A 216 -17.70 -21.37 -36.09
N TYR A 217 -17.37 -21.84 -34.88
CA TYR A 217 -17.95 -23.06 -34.28
C TYR A 217 -19.47 -22.94 -34.07
N TYR A 218 -19.94 -21.81 -33.54
CA TYR A 218 -21.38 -21.59 -33.28
C TYR A 218 -22.19 -21.26 -34.55
N ASN A 219 -21.55 -20.74 -35.61
CA ASN A 219 -22.19 -20.43 -36.90
C ASN A 219 -22.04 -21.56 -37.95
N ALA A 220 -21.32 -22.63 -37.62
CA ALA A 220 -21.12 -23.79 -38.47
C ALA A 220 -22.44 -24.53 -38.74
N LYS A 221 -22.79 -24.73 -40.02
CA LYS A 221 -24.05 -25.38 -40.45
C LYS A 221 -23.95 -26.91 -40.51
N GLY A 222 -22.78 -27.50 -40.26
CA GLY A 222 -22.57 -28.96 -40.29
C GLY A 222 -21.37 -29.44 -39.47
N ALA A 223 -21.31 -30.76 -39.23
CA ALA A 223 -20.29 -31.41 -38.40
C ALA A 223 -18.85 -31.20 -38.91
N ALA A 224 -18.66 -31.03 -40.22
CA ALA A 224 -17.35 -30.76 -40.83
C ALA A 224 -16.78 -29.39 -40.42
N ASP A 225 -17.63 -28.35 -40.39
CA ASP A 225 -17.24 -26.99 -40.02
C ASP A 225 -16.98 -26.87 -38.51
N GLN A 226 -17.77 -27.59 -37.68
CA GLN A 226 -17.53 -27.71 -36.23
C GLN A 226 -16.22 -28.45 -35.92
N THR A 227 -15.93 -29.53 -36.65
CA THR A 227 -14.66 -30.28 -36.53
C THR A 227 -13.48 -29.40 -36.93
N ARG A 228 -13.62 -28.59 -37.99
CA ARG A 228 -12.61 -27.63 -38.43
C ARG A 228 -12.34 -26.57 -37.36
N ALA A 229 -13.39 -25.95 -36.80
CA ALA A 229 -13.22 -24.96 -35.75
C ALA A 229 -12.61 -25.54 -34.46
N LEU A 230 -13.00 -26.76 -34.04
CA LEU A 230 -12.34 -27.44 -32.91
C LEU A 230 -10.87 -27.79 -33.20
N THR A 231 -10.54 -28.11 -34.46
CA THR A 231 -9.16 -28.36 -34.88
C THR A 231 -8.32 -27.09 -34.86
N GLU A 232 -8.87 -25.96 -35.34
CA GLU A 232 -8.22 -24.64 -35.28
C GLU A 232 -8.06 -24.16 -33.81
N MET A 233 -9.05 -24.43 -32.95
CA MET A 233 -8.98 -24.14 -31.51
C MET A 233 -7.90 -25.00 -30.81
N LYS A 234 -7.81 -26.28 -31.16
CA LYS A 234 -6.73 -27.17 -30.69
C LYS A 234 -5.36 -26.65 -31.12
N GLN A 235 -5.21 -26.22 -32.37
CA GLN A 235 -3.95 -25.65 -32.87
C GLN A 235 -3.58 -24.36 -32.14
N GLY A 236 -4.53 -23.46 -31.88
CA GLY A 236 -4.32 -22.25 -31.09
C GLY A 236 -3.89 -22.53 -29.64
N LEU A 237 -4.57 -23.48 -28.98
CA LEU A 237 -4.19 -23.92 -27.62
C LEU A 237 -2.82 -24.61 -27.59
N GLN A 238 -2.47 -25.38 -28.63
CA GLN A 238 -1.14 -25.99 -28.76
C GLN A 238 -0.04 -24.94 -28.98
N ALA A 239 -0.31 -23.89 -29.75
CA ALA A 239 0.63 -22.78 -29.94
C ALA A 239 0.89 -22.03 -28.63
N ARG A 240 -0.17 -21.72 -27.87
CA ARG A 240 -0.06 -21.04 -26.58
C ARG A 240 0.58 -21.94 -25.50
N LYS A 241 0.32 -23.24 -25.54
CA LYS A 241 1.03 -24.23 -24.72
C LYS A 241 2.55 -24.19 -24.98
N ARG A 242 2.99 -24.20 -26.25
CA ARG A 242 4.42 -24.10 -26.59
C ARG A 242 5.05 -22.80 -26.10
N GLU A 243 4.30 -21.70 -26.12
CA GLU A 243 4.76 -20.41 -25.61
C GLU A 243 4.91 -20.40 -24.08
N VAL A 244 3.93 -20.91 -23.34
CA VAL A 244 4.02 -21.07 -21.87
C VAL A 244 5.13 -22.07 -21.49
N GLU A 245 5.29 -23.18 -22.22
CA GLU A 245 6.41 -24.13 -22.03
C GLU A 245 7.76 -23.46 -22.28
N LYS A 246 7.87 -22.61 -23.30
CA LYS A 246 9.08 -21.82 -23.57
C LYS A 246 9.36 -20.83 -22.44
N ASN A 247 8.36 -20.08 -21.97
CA ASN A 247 8.48 -19.14 -20.86
C ASN A 247 8.89 -19.86 -19.56
N LEU A 248 8.26 -21.00 -19.27
CA LEU A 248 8.61 -21.85 -18.12
C LEU A 248 10.06 -22.34 -18.22
N GLY A 249 10.49 -22.80 -19.40
CA GLY A 249 11.86 -23.20 -19.68
C GLY A 249 12.86 -22.07 -19.41
N THR A 250 12.58 -20.86 -19.94
CA THR A 250 13.42 -19.67 -19.73
C THR A 250 13.47 -19.23 -18.26
N LEU A 251 12.34 -19.22 -17.54
CA LEU A 251 12.29 -18.88 -16.12
C LEU A 251 13.07 -19.89 -15.26
N MET A 252 12.95 -21.17 -15.58
CA MET A 252 13.69 -22.24 -14.89
C MET A 252 15.20 -22.20 -15.17
N GLU A 253 15.60 -21.88 -16.40
CA GLU A 253 17.01 -21.68 -16.76
C GLU A 253 17.60 -20.48 -16.02
N ALA A 254 16.88 -19.35 -16.00
CA ALA A 254 17.27 -18.18 -15.21
C ALA A 254 17.34 -18.47 -13.70
N ALA A 255 16.43 -19.28 -13.15
CA ALA A 255 16.48 -19.68 -11.74
C ALA A 255 17.69 -20.56 -11.42
N ARG A 256 18.09 -21.46 -12.34
CA ARG A 256 19.32 -22.27 -12.21
C ARG A 256 20.59 -21.43 -12.31
N GLU A 257 20.60 -20.45 -13.21
CA GLU A 257 21.70 -19.49 -13.32
C GLU A 257 21.86 -18.68 -12.01
N MET A 258 20.75 -18.18 -11.47
CA MET A 258 20.75 -17.49 -10.18
C MET A 258 21.19 -18.37 -9.01
N GLU A 259 20.90 -19.67 -9.05
CA GLU A 259 21.41 -20.64 -8.07
C GLU A 259 22.93 -20.82 -8.16
N GLN A 260 23.51 -20.83 -9.37
CA GLN A 260 24.96 -20.88 -9.54
C GLN A 260 25.61 -19.59 -9.02
N ILE A 261 25.02 -18.44 -9.31
CA ILE A 261 25.46 -17.13 -8.80
C ILE A 261 25.39 -17.10 -7.26
N GLU A 262 24.28 -17.56 -6.68
CA GLU A 262 24.10 -17.69 -5.22
C GLU A 262 25.21 -18.55 -4.60
N GLN A 263 25.54 -19.70 -5.19
CA GLN A 263 26.63 -20.56 -4.71
C GLN A 263 28.02 -19.93 -4.82
N ILE A 264 28.27 -19.15 -5.87
CA ILE A 264 29.54 -18.42 -6.06
C ILE A 264 29.66 -17.30 -5.01
N LEU A 265 28.58 -16.54 -4.80
CA LEU A 265 28.53 -15.48 -3.80
C LEU A 265 28.66 -16.02 -2.38
N ASP A 266 27.98 -17.12 -2.02
CA ASP A 266 28.11 -17.78 -0.72
C ASP A 266 29.53 -18.29 -0.47
N ARG A 267 30.17 -18.88 -1.49
CA ARG A 267 31.57 -19.30 -1.40
C ARG A 267 32.50 -18.11 -1.15
N HIS A 268 32.34 -17.03 -1.90
CA HIS A 268 33.19 -15.84 -1.77
C HIS A 268 32.94 -15.07 -0.48
N ASP A 269 31.70 -15.05 0.03
CA ASP A 269 31.39 -14.49 1.34
C ASP A 269 32.11 -15.26 2.46
N LYS A 270 32.10 -16.60 2.42
CA LYS A 270 32.88 -17.44 3.34
C LYS A 270 34.38 -17.17 3.25
N THR A 271 34.93 -17.11 2.03
CA THR A 271 36.34 -16.77 1.83
C THR A 271 36.67 -15.37 2.34
N MET A 272 35.79 -14.38 2.14
CA MET A 272 35.97 -13.03 2.68
C MET A 272 35.94 -13.02 4.21
N ALA A 273 35.09 -13.84 4.83
CA ALA A 273 35.07 -14.01 6.28
C ALA A 273 36.38 -14.62 6.82
N GLU A 274 36.95 -15.62 6.13
CA GLU A 274 38.28 -16.15 6.45
C GLU A 274 39.37 -15.08 6.32
N TYR A 275 39.29 -14.24 5.29
CA TYR A 275 40.24 -13.14 5.08
C TYR A 275 40.15 -12.10 6.20
N LYS A 276 38.93 -11.73 6.61
CA LYS A 276 38.70 -10.86 7.77
C LYS A 276 39.26 -11.46 9.05
N ALA A 277 39.06 -12.74 9.29
CA ALA A 277 39.61 -13.42 10.46
C ALA A 277 41.14 -13.35 10.51
N ARG A 278 41.82 -13.51 9.35
CA ARG A 278 43.29 -13.36 9.25
C ARG A 278 43.76 -11.92 9.52
N VAL A 279 43.07 -10.92 8.96
CA VAL A 279 43.35 -9.50 9.21
C VAL A 279 43.18 -9.16 10.70
N ASN A 280 42.08 -9.61 11.32
CA ASN A 280 41.82 -9.40 12.74
C ASN A 280 42.89 -10.07 13.62
N ALA A 281 43.28 -11.31 13.31
CA ALA A 281 44.36 -12.01 14.03
C ALA A 281 45.71 -11.29 13.91
N ALA A 282 46.02 -10.71 12.74
CA ALA A 282 47.22 -9.91 12.56
C ALA A 282 47.17 -8.61 13.37
N MET A 283 46.02 -7.91 13.38
CA MET A 283 45.81 -6.72 14.21
C MET A 283 45.96 -7.03 15.71
N ASP A 284 45.42 -8.14 16.19
CA ASP A 284 45.61 -8.60 17.57
C ASP A 284 47.09 -8.83 17.88
N GLY A 285 47.81 -9.50 16.96
CA GLY A 285 49.25 -9.66 17.04
C GLY A 285 50.01 -8.33 17.10
N TRP A 286 49.60 -7.33 16.31
CA TRP A 286 50.20 -5.99 16.35
C TRP A 286 49.87 -5.24 17.65
N ASN A 287 48.68 -5.42 18.21
CA ASN A 287 48.31 -4.87 19.50
C ASN A 287 49.17 -5.46 20.63
N GLU A 288 49.43 -6.77 20.61
CA GLU A 288 50.33 -7.41 21.57
C GLU A 288 51.79 -6.93 21.41
N GLN A 289 52.26 -6.72 20.18
CA GLN A 289 53.58 -6.09 19.95
C GLN A 289 53.64 -4.68 20.54
N SER A 290 52.57 -3.90 20.42
CA SER A 290 52.49 -2.55 21.02
C SER A 290 52.59 -2.62 22.53
N LYS A 291 51.82 -3.50 23.19
CA LYS A 291 51.90 -3.73 24.64
C LYS A 291 53.32 -4.10 25.06
N GLY A 292 53.95 -5.03 24.33
CA GLY A 292 55.34 -5.43 24.56
C GLY A 292 56.33 -4.27 24.45
N ALA A 293 56.13 -3.35 23.51
CA ALA A 293 56.99 -2.17 23.35
C ALA A 293 56.81 -1.15 24.49
N PHE A 294 55.58 -0.92 24.97
CA PHE A 294 55.34 -0.08 26.15
C PHE A 294 55.99 -0.65 27.42
N GLU A 295 55.92 -1.98 27.62
CA GLU A 295 56.59 -2.66 28.74
C GLU A 295 58.12 -2.62 28.62
N ALA A 296 58.67 -2.80 27.41
CA ALA A 296 60.10 -2.67 27.17
C ALA A 296 60.60 -1.24 27.46
N LYS A 297 59.85 -0.21 27.03
CA LYS A 297 60.17 1.19 27.34
C LYS A 297 60.07 1.47 28.84
N LYS A 298 59.03 0.98 29.52
CA LYS A 298 58.91 1.07 30.98
C LYS A 298 60.14 0.48 31.69
N LYS A 299 60.58 -0.72 31.30
CA LYS A 299 61.77 -1.37 31.85
C LYS A 299 63.03 -0.53 31.64
N LYS A 300 63.25 -0.04 30.42
CA LYS A 300 64.41 0.82 30.08
C LYS A 300 64.42 2.11 30.92
N LEU A 301 63.27 2.74 31.11
CA LEU A 301 63.16 3.96 31.93
C LEU A 301 63.39 3.68 33.41
N ASP A 302 62.96 2.53 33.94
CA ASP A 302 63.27 2.14 35.32
C ASP A 302 64.77 1.85 35.49
N GLU A 303 65.41 1.15 34.56
CA GLU A 303 66.86 0.91 34.55
C GLU A 303 67.64 2.24 34.48
N GLU A 304 67.20 3.19 33.67
CA GLU A 304 67.81 4.52 33.59
C GLU A 304 67.66 5.31 34.89
N ALA A 305 66.46 5.31 35.50
CA ALA A 305 66.24 5.92 36.81
C ALA A 305 67.13 5.29 37.89
N GLN A 306 67.27 3.97 37.91
CA GLN A 306 68.17 3.26 38.83
C GLN A 306 69.63 3.64 38.61
N ARG A 307 70.06 3.72 37.34
CA ARG A 307 71.42 4.13 36.97
C ARG A 307 71.73 5.54 37.46
N LEU A 308 70.80 6.48 37.30
CA LEU A 308 70.95 7.86 37.79
C LEU A 308 71.00 7.92 39.32
N ALA A 309 70.14 7.15 39.99
CA ALA A 309 70.13 7.05 41.45
C ALA A 309 71.46 6.50 42.00
N ALA A 310 72.05 5.52 41.32
CA ALA A 310 73.29 4.85 41.69
C ALA A 310 74.57 5.61 41.29
N GLN A 311 74.47 6.78 40.62
CA GLN A 311 75.65 7.55 40.26
C GLN A 311 76.48 7.94 41.50
N PRO A 312 77.82 7.84 41.43
CA PRO A 312 78.67 8.28 42.53
C PRO A 312 78.40 9.73 42.88
N ARG A 313 78.19 9.98 44.17
CA ARG A 313 77.92 11.32 44.72
C ARG A 313 79.26 11.92 45.17
N PRO A 314 79.83 12.88 44.43
CA PRO A 314 81.12 13.43 44.77
C PRO A 314 81.01 14.30 46.02
N GLU A 315 82.13 14.40 46.73
CA GLU A 315 82.35 15.47 47.69
C GLU A 315 82.37 16.81 46.93
N LEU A 316 81.55 17.78 47.38
CA LEU A 316 81.48 19.09 46.74
C LEU A 316 82.49 20.03 47.39
N LYS A 317 83.26 20.74 46.59
CA LYS A 317 84.16 21.80 47.06
C LYS A 317 83.55 23.15 46.69
N PRO A 318 82.94 23.88 47.64
CA PRO A 318 82.36 25.19 47.35
C PRO A 318 83.43 26.15 46.84
N TRP A 319 83.22 26.73 45.66
CA TRP A 319 84.17 27.64 45.02
C TRP A 319 83.82 29.09 45.35
N GLY A 320 84.52 29.66 46.33
CA GLY A 320 84.36 31.06 46.69
C GLY A 320 85.23 31.40 47.88
N TRP A 321 86.17 32.31 47.69
CA TRP A 321 86.96 32.86 48.79
C TRP A 321 86.79 34.38 48.80
N ALA A 322 86.24 34.90 49.89
CA ALA A 322 86.29 36.30 50.21
C ALA A 322 87.39 36.50 51.27
N TYR A 323 88.11 37.62 51.19
CA TYR A 323 89.22 37.91 52.09
C TYR A 323 88.72 37.98 53.55
N GLY A 324 89.30 37.17 54.45
CA GLY A 324 88.78 37.02 55.82
C GLY A 324 87.90 35.79 56.06
N MET A 325 87.64 34.98 55.02
CA MET A 325 87.09 33.64 55.15
C MET A 325 88.19 32.60 55.30
N ASP A 326 87.99 31.63 56.20
CA ASP A 326 88.75 30.39 56.18
C ASP A 326 88.28 29.52 54.99
N PRO A 327 89.07 28.53 54.54
CA PRO A 327 88.66 27.60 53.50
C PRO A 327 87.31 26.96 53.85
N ILE A 328 86.34 27.05 52.94
CA ILE A 328 85.00 26.50 53.15
C ILE A 328 85.11 24.97 53.23
N PRO A 329 84.64 24.33 54.31
CA PRO A 329 84.69 22.89 54.43
C PRO A 329 83.92 22.23 53.27
N PRO A 330 84.48 21.18 52.65
CA PRO A 330 83.76 20.41 51.65
C PRO A 330 82.42 19.88 52.17
N ILE A 331 81.49 19.65 51.26
CA ILE A 331 80.20 19.00 51.55
C ILE A 331 80.36 17.53 51.21
N SER A 332 80.33 16.68 52.23
CA SER A 332 80.45 15.23 52.05
C SER A 332 79.18 14.67 51.40
N ALA A 333 79.32 13.55 50.69
CA ALA A 333 78.18 12.88 50.05
C ALA A 333 77.05 12.57 51.05
N GLY A 334 77.41 12.15 52.27
CA GLY A 334 76.47 11.79 53.34
C GLY A 334 75.56 12.94 53.80
N GLU A 335 75.94 14.19 53.55
CA GLU A 335 75.15 15.36 53.98
C GLU A 335 73.98 15.69 53.06
N TYR A 336 73.96 15.14 51.83
CA TYR A 336 72.90 15.41 50.86
C TYR A 336 72.32 14.14 50.20
N SER A 337 73.04 13.01 50.27
CA SER A 337 72.63 11.74 49.67
C SER A 337 71.26 11.26 50.14
N GLY A 338 70.99 11.31 51.45
CA GLY A 338 69.75 10.80 52.02
C GLY A 338 68.49 11.53 51.53
N GLU A 339 68.58 12.85 51.33
CA GLU A 339 67.46 13.66 50.80
C GLU A 339 67.22 13.36 49.31
N VAL A 340 68.30 13.16 48.54
CA VAL A 340 68.23 12.73 47.13
C VAL A 340 67.61 11.32 47.02
N ASP A 341 68.07 10.35 47.82
CA ASP A 341 67.55 8.98 47.82
C ASP A 341 66.07 8.93 48.18
N SER A 342 65.67 9.65 49.23
CA SER A 342 64.28 9.75 49.66
C SER A 342 63.39 10.26 48.53
N MET A 343 63.81 11.32 47.82
CA MET A 343 63.00 11.90 46.75
C MET A 343 62.93 10.99 45.52
N ILE A 344 64.03 10.35 45.13
CA ILE A 344 64.03 9.36 44.04
C ILE A 344 63.09 8.19 44.37
N SER A 345 63.12 7.70 45.61
CA SER A 345 62.21 6.65 46.07
C SER A 345 60.74 7.07 46.02
N GLN A 346 60.43 8.32 46.38
CA GLN A 346 59.07 8.86 46.27
C GLN A 346 58.63 8.98 44.81
N MET A 347 59.47 9.54 43.92
CA MET A 347 59.17 9.60 42.49
C MET A 347 58.87 8.21 41.89
N ARG A 348 59.68 7.20 42.24
CA ARG A 348 59.42 5.81 41.84
C ARG A 348 58.07 5.31 42.34
N SER A 349 57.78 5.50 43.62
CA SER A 349 56.52 5.04 44.23
C SER A 349 55.30 5.69 43.57
N TYR A 350 55.35 6.99 43.29
CA TYR A 350 54.26 7.70 42.64
C TYR A 350 54.12 7.32 41.16
N ALA A 351 55.24 7.17 40.42
CA ALA A 351 55.21 6.68 39.06
C ALA A 351 54.60 5.27 38.97
N GLN A 352 54.95 4.38 39.91
CA GLN A 352 54.36 3.05 40.01
C GLN A 352 52.85 3.12 40.31
N ALA A 353 52.44 3.98 41.26
CA ALA A 353 51.01 4.16 41.56
C ALA A 353 50.22 4.65 40.35
N VAL A 354 50.80 5.52 39.50
CA VAL A 354 50.20 5.95 38.23
C VAL A 354 50.09 4.79 37.24
N GLU A 355 51.14 3.97 37.08
CA GLU A 355 51.11 2.77 36.23
C GLU A 355 50.01 1.77 36.63
N ASP A 356 49.67 1.74 37.92
CA ASP A 356 48.65 0.87 38.51
C ASP A 356 47.22 1.45 38.45
N GLY A 357 47.02 2.66 37.90
CA GLY A 357 45.71 3.32 37.76
C GLY A 357 45.55 4.65 38.51
N GLY A 358 46.57 5.09 39.24
CA GLY A 358 46.57 6.34 40.00
C GLY A 358 46.54 7.59 39.11
N ALA A 359 46.11 8.72 39.69
CA ALA A 359 46.06 10.00 38.99
C ALA A 359 47.47 10.53 38.67
N PRO A 360 47.81 10.84 37.40
CA PRO A 360 49.09 11.45 37.04
C PRO A 360 49.38 12.76 37.78
N ASP A 361 48.35 13.54 38.08
CA ASP A 361 48.46 14.78 38.87
C ASP A 361 49.17 14.56 40.21
N ASN A 362 48.96 13.42 40.88
CA ASN A 362 49.57 13.15 42.18
C ASN A 362 51.11 13.09 42.09
N PHE A 363 51.65 12.60 40.98
CA PHE A 363 53.09 12.60 40.75
C PHE A 363 53.62 14.04 40.62
N GLN A 364 52.95 14.87 39.81
CA GLN A 364 53.38 16.25 39.58
C GLN A 364 53.20 17.13 40.82
N ILE A 365 52.10 16.99 41.56
CA ILE A 365 51.86 17.67 42.85
C ILE A 365 52.99 17.35 43.83
N MET A 366 53.35 16.07 43.98
CA MET A 366 54.43 15.65 44.87
C MET A 366 55.78 16.28 44.50
N VAL A 367 56.10 16.35 43.19
CA VAL A 367 57.31 17.02 42.71
C VAL A 367 57.26 18.53 42.94
N THR A 368 56.12 19.18 42.70
CA THR A 368 55.89 20.60 42.94
C THR A 368 56.05 20.97 44.41
N ASP A 369 55.43 20.21 45.32
CA ASP A 369 55.51 20.44 46.76
C ASP A 369 56.94 20.27 47.27
N TRP A 370 57.63 19.21 46.81
CA TRP A 370 59.04 19.03 47.15
C TRP A 370 59.90 20.18 46.62
N HIS A 371 59.76 20.56 45.35
CA HIS A 371 60.54 21.65 44.74
C HIS A 371 60.32 22.96 45.49
N ASN A 372 59.07 23.29 45.81
CA ASN A 372 58.72 24.53 46.52
C ASN A 372 59.33 24.55 47.93
N ARG A 373 59.36 23.43 48.66
CA ARG A 373 60.07 23.33 49.96
C ARG A 373 61.58 23.56 49.83
N ILE A 374 62.24 22.98 48.82
CA ILE A 374 63.68 23.22 48.60
C ILE A 374 63.94 24.65 48.16
N ASN A 375 63.08 25.20 47.29
CA ASN A 375 63.16 26.57 46.80
C ASN A 375 62.99 27.59 47.93
N GLU A 376 62.05 27.37 48.85
CA GLU A 376 61.88 28.20 50.04
C GLU A 376 63.12 28.16 50.95
N ARG A 377 63.64 26.95 51.24
CA ARG A 377 64.91 26.78 51.98
C ARG A 377 66.06 27.53 51.31
N TYR A 378 66.16 27.41 49.99
CA TYR A 378 67.20 28.08 49.20
C TYR A 378 67.06 29.60 49.27
N ASN A 379 65.86 30.15 49.09
CA ASN A 379 65.62 31.60 49.12
C ASN A 379 65.86 32.18 50.52
N ASN A 380 65.44 31.49 51.58
CA ASN A 380 65.73 31.89 52.96
C ASN A 380 67.23 31.89 53.24
N THR A 381 67.94 30.85 52.79
CA THR A 381 69.41 30.74 52.92
C THR A 381 70.13 31.82 52.11
N LYS A 382 69.65 32.09 50.89
CA LYS A 382 70.18 33.16 50.02
C LYS A 382 69.99 34.53 50.65
N LYS A 383 68.83 34.80 51.25
CA LYS A 383 68.56 36.06 51.98
C LYS A 383 69.50 36.22 53.17
N ASP A 384 69.73 35.17 53.95
CA ASP A 384 70.72 35.17 55.05
C ASP A 384 72.14 35.42 54.52
N TYR A 385 72.54 34.74 53.44
CA TYR A 385 73.81 34.96 52.77
C TYR A 385 73.98 36.41 52.30
N GLU A 386 72.97 36.98 51.63
CA GLU A 386 73.01 38.36 51.13
C GLU A 386 73.09 39.39 52.27
N GLN A 387 72.37 39.17 53.37
CA GLN A 387 72.45 40.02 54.56
C GLN A 387 73.86 40.00 55.17
N LYS A 388 74.45 38.80 55.30
CA LYS A 388 75.81 38.62 55.83
C LYS A 388 76.87 39.16 54.86
N ARG A 389 76.66 39.01 53.55
CA ARG A 389 77.53 39.57 52.51
C ARG A 389 77.54 41.10 52.58
N LYS A 390 76.37 41.73 52.73
CA LYS A 390 76.29 43.18 52.91
C LYS A 390 77.00 43.65 54.18
N ALA A 391 76.87 42.91 55.29
CA ALA A 391 77.61 43.20 56.51
C ALA A 391 79.13 43.05 56.33
N TYR A 392 79.56 42.02 55.60
CA TYR A 392 80.95 41.81 55.22
C TYR A 392 81.51 42.91 54.30
N GLU A 393 80.73 43.38 53.32
CA GLU A 393 81.09 44.49 52.45
C GLU A 393 81.29 45.79 53.27
N ASN A 394 80.34 46.12 54.15
CA ASN A 394 80.44 47.26 55.06
C ASN A 394 81.67 47.18 56.00
N ALA A 395 81.93 46.00 56.56
CA ALA A 395 83.10 45.75 57.40
C ALA A 395 84.40 45.84 56.57
N GLY A 396 84.36 45.42 55.31
CA GLY A 396 85.45 45.52 54.35
C GLY A 396 85.82 46.96 54.04
N GLU A 397 84.83 47.84 53.85
CA GLU A 397 85.09 49.28 53.71
C GLU A 397 85.82 49.86 54.93
N THR A 398 85.40 49.43 56.14
CA THR A 398 86.03 49.85 57.40
C THR A 398 87.46 49.32 57.53
N PHE A 399 87.67 48.06 57.13
CA PHE A 399 89.00 47.45 57.04
C PHE A 399 89.90 48.24 56.10
N TRP A 400 89.47 48.52 54.87
CA TRP A 400 90.28 49.23 53.88
C TRP A 400 90.59 50.66 54.34
N LYS A 401 89.64 51.37 54.97
CA LYS A 401 89.91 52.67 55.61
C LYS A 401 91.01 52.58 56.67
N SER A 402 90.94 51.57 57.55
CA SER A 402 91.93 51.34 58.61
C SER A 402 93.30 50.93 58.05
N TYR A 403 93.31 50.08 57.02
CA TYR A 403 94.50 49.64 56.29
C TYR A 403 95.21 50.85 55.65
N TYR A 404 94.47 51.69 54.93
CA TYR A 404 95.04 52.89 54.30
C TYR A 404 95.52 53.91 55.33
N ALA A 405 94.79 54.09 56.44
CA ALA A 405 95.19 54.96 57.54
C ALA A 405 96.51 54.49 58.17
N ALA A 406 96.62 53.19 58.49
CA ALA A 406 97.85 52.58 59.01
C ALA A 406 99.01 52.73 58.02
N GLY A 407 98.78 52.52 56.72
CA GLY A 407 99.80 52.71 55.68
C GLY A 407 100.22 54.17 55.49
N ALA A 408 99.30 55.12 55.69
CA ALA A 408 99.61 56.56 55.67
C ALA A 408 100.40 56.99 56.92
N GLU A 409 100.07 56.45 58.09
CA GLU A 409 100.83 56.67 59.32
C GLU A 409 102.24 56.07 59.23
N ALA A 410 102.36 54.81 58.78
CA ALA A 410 103.65 54.15 58.59
C ALA A 410 104.53 54.91 57.61
N ARG A 411 103.98 55.37 56.47
CA ARG A 411 104.69 56.22 55.51
C ARG A 411 105.16 57.54 56.13
N ARG A 412 104.32 58.23 56.92
CA ARG A 412 104.70 59.46 57.64
C ARG A 412 105.83 59.18 58.64
N ALA A 413 105.73 58.11 59.41
CA ALA A 413 106.74 57.72 60.38
C ALA A 413 108.08 57.31 59.73
N TYR A 414 108.04 56.56 58.62
CA TYR A 414 109.24 56.21 57.85
C TYR A 414 109.90 57.46 57.23
N ALA A 415 109.10 58.40 56.71
CA ALA A 415 109.62 59.65 56.18
C ALA A 415 110.29 60.50 57.28
N ALA A 416 109.66 60.59 58.46
CA ALA A 416 110.23 61.29 59.62
C ALA A 416 111.52 60.63 60.13
N LEU A 417 111.55 59.30 60.21
CA LEU A 417 112.75 58.54 60.55
C LEU A 417 113.87 58.79 59.52
N TRP A 418 113.55 58.73 58.22
CA TRP A 418 114.52 58.95 57.14
C TRP A 418 115.14 60.35 57.17
N ALA A 419 114.36 61.37 57.53
CA ALA A 419 114.82 62.75 57.64
C ALA A 419 115.69 63.01 58.90
N SER A 420 115.49 62.27 59.99
CA SER A 420 116.12 62.51 61.29
C SER A 420 117.29 61.57 61.62
N CYS A 421 117.44 60.45 60.91
CA CYS A 421 118.45 59.43 61.21
C CYS A 421 119.58 59.42 60.16
N ARG A 422 120.60 60.26 60.38
CA ARG A 422 121.92 60.15 59.74
C ARG A 422 123.05 60.47 60.74
N PRO A 423 124.05 59.59 60.90
CA PRO A 423 124.23 58.28 60.24
C PRO A 423 123.21 57.22 60.69
N TRP A 424 123.02 56.18 59.88
CA TRP A 424 122.04 55.11 60.14
C TRP A 424 122.59 54.11 61.17
N ASP A 425 122.23 54.30 62.43
CA ASP A 425 122.69 53.48 63.56
C ASP A 425 121.66 52.40 63.98
N ASP A 426 121.97 51.66 65.06
CA ASP A 426 121.09 50.62 65.61
C ASP A 426 119.77 51.17 66.15
N ARG A 427 119.74 52.44 66.59
CA ARG A 427 118.50 53.08 67.06
C ARG A 427 117.57 53.36 65.89
N CYS A 428 118.11 53.77 64.74
CA CYS A 428 117.36 53.94 63.49
C CYS A 428 116.74 52.61 63.00
N ARG A 429 117.51 51.52 63.04
CA ARG A 429 117.01 50.18 62.70
C ARG A 429 115.89 49.71 63.64
N ALA A 430 116.04 49.92 64.95
CA ALA A 430 115.01 49.58 65.93
C ALA A 430 113.73 50.41 65.72
N ALA A 431 113.85 51.70 65.40
CA ALA A 431 112.70 52.55 65.08
C ALA A 431 111.99 52.13 63.79
N ALA A 432 112.74 51.78 62.73
CA ALA A 432 112.16 51.23 61.49
C ALA A 432 111.38 49.94 61.76
N ALA A 433 111.97 49.00 62.52
CA ALA A 433 111.30 47.78 62.93
C ALA A 433 110.05 48.06 63.78
N ALA A 434 110.09 49.05 64.69
CA ALA A 434 108.93 49.46 65.47
C ALA A 434 107.80 50.05 64.60
N ILE A 435 108.12 50.82 63.56
CA ILE A 435 107.13 51.34 62.59
C ILE A 435 106.50 50.19 61.80
N GLY A 436 107.32 49.25 61.30
CA GLY A 436 106.84 48.03 60.63
C GLY A 436 105.93 47.19 61.54
N ASN A 437 106.35 46.95 62.78
CA ASN A 437 105.56 46.20 63.76
C ASN A 437 104.22 46.89 64.10
N ARG A 438 104.19 48.23 64.19
CA ARG A 438 102.94 48.98 64.42
C ARG A 438 102.00 48.93 63.22
N TYR A 439 102.53 49.06 62.01
CA TYR A 439 101.77 48.88 60.78
C TYR A 439 101.15 47.47 60.71
N ASP A 440 101.97 46.44 60.95
CA ASP A 440 101.53 45.05 60.97
C ASP A 440 100.50 44.78 62.06
N ALA A 441 100.67 45.36 63.26
CA ALA A 441 99.71 45.24 64.35
C ALA A 441 98.37 45.91 64.01
N ALA A 442 98.40 47.09 63.39
CA ALA A 442 97.20 47.80 62.95
C ALA A 442 96.45 47.05 61.84
N ILE A 443 97.17 46.48 60.87
CA ILE A 443 96.58 45.62 59.84
C ILE A 443 96.00 44.35 60.45
N LYS A 444 96.73 43.68 61.34
CA LYS A 444 96.24 42.48 62.04
C LYS A 444 94.98 42.78 62.84
N ALA A 445 94.91 43.93 63.51
CA ALA A 445 93.73 44.36 64.25
C ALA A 445 92.54 44.66 63.31
N ALA A 446 92.78 45.40 62.23
CA ALA A 446 91.76 45.67 61.21
C ALA A 446 91.23 44.36 60.58
N TYR A 447 92.14 43.43 60.27
CA TYR A 447 91.79 42.12 59.74
C TYR A 447 91.02 41.28 60.75
N ALA A 448 91.43 41.26 62.02
CA ALA A 448 90.73 40.56 63.10
C ALA A 448 89.31 41.08 63.30
N ALA A 449 89.06 42.37 63.08
CA ALA A 449 87.72 42.97 63.13
C ALA A 449 86.85 42.59 61.91
N TRP A 450 87.47 42.37 60.74
CA TRP A 450 86.76 42.00 59.51
C TRP A 450 86.46 40.50 59.40
N ARG A 451 87.39 39.65 59.85
CA ARG A 451 87.34 38.18 59.75
C ARG A 451 85.99 37.57 60.20
N PRO A 452 85.35 37.95 61.32
CA PRO A 452 84.07 37.36 61.75
C PRO A 452 82.95 37.50 60.71
N PHE A 453 82.94 38.59 59.93
CA PHE A 453 81.95 38.80 58.89
C PHE A 453 82.18 37.88 57.68
N GLY A 454 83.44 37.60 57.34
CA GLY A 454 83.80 36.58 56.36
C GLY A 454 83.33 35.20 56.81
N GLN A 455 83.65 34.82 58.05
CA GLN A 455 83.24 33.54 58.64
C GLN A 455 81.72 33.34 58.64
N ALA A 456 80.96 34.39 58.94
CA ALA A 456 79.50 34.31 58.98
C ALA A 456 78.87 33.88 57.64
N MET A 457 79.51 34.20 56.50
CA MET A 457 79.02 33.85 55.15
C MET A 457 79.23 32.37 54.79
N ILE A 458 80.16 31.66 55.44
CA ILE A 458 80.55 30.29 55.07
C ILE A 458 79.36 29.34 55.14
N SER A 459 78.65 29.32 56.28
CA SER A 459 77.53 28.40 56.52
C SER A 459 76.38 28.55 55.51
N PRO A 460 75.80 29.75 55.28
CA PRO A 460 74.71 29.89 54.33
C PRO A 460 75.15 29.66 52.88
N TYR A 461 76.37 30.03 52.50
CA TYR A 461 76.89 29.72 51.16
C TYR A 461 77.02 28.20 50.94
N ARG A 462 77.56 27.48 51.94
CA ARG A 462 77.68 26.02 51.91
C ARG A 462 76.31 25.34 51.81
N GLU A 463 75.31 25.83 52.54
CA GLU A 463 73.95 25.32 52.46
C GLU A 463 73.31 25.59 51.08
N MET A 464 73.53 26.75 50.47
CA MET A 464 73.08 27.03 49.10
C MET A 464 73.66 26.06 48.07
N VAL A 465 74.97 25.77 48.16
CA VAL A 465 75.63 24.79 47.27
C VAL A 465 75.05 23.40 47.48
N LYS A 466 74.78 23.00 48.74
CA LYS A 466 74.14 21.72 49.08
C LYS A 466 72.73 21.61 48.47
N LEU A 467 71.88 22.62 48.65
CA LEU A 467 70.52 22.64 48.12
C LEU A 467 70.49 22.62 46.58
N ASN A 468 71.41 23.34 45.94
CA ASN A 468 71.59 23.29 44.47
C ASN A 468 71.97 21.89 44.00
N GLN A 469 72.87 21.20 44.71
CA GLN A 469 73.24 19.84 44.36
C GLN A 469 72.06 18.87 44.52
N ILE A 470 71.28 19.00 45.60
CA ILE A 470 70.08 18.17 45.83
C ILE A 470 69.10 18.35 44.68
N SER A 471 68.77 19.60 44.33
CA SER A 471 67.84 19.90 43.24
C SER A 471 68.33 19.41 41.89
N SER A 472 69.62 19.62 41.58
CA SER A 472 70.23 19.13 40.33
C SER A 472 70.14 17.62 40.20
N ARG A 473 70.47 16.85 41.25
CA ARG A 473 70.44 15.37 41.20
C ARG A 473 69.02 14.81 41.12
N VAL A 474 68.08 15.41 41.84
CA VAL A 474 66.67 15.04 41.72
C VAL A 474 66.14 15.40 40.34
N GLY A 475 66.51 16.56 39.79
CA GLY A 475 66.14 16.99 38.44
C GLY A 475 66.65 16.06 37.34
N GLU A 476 67.88 15.55 37.47
CA GLU A 476 68.41 14.50 36.57
C GLU A 476 67.54 13.24 36.62
N ALA A 477 67.17 12.78 37.81
CA ALA A 477 66.35 11.57 37.99
C ALA A 477 64.85 11.78 37.67
N TYR A 478 64.36 13.03 37.64
CA TYR A 478 62.96 13.34 37.36
C TYR A 478 62.54 12.96 35.94
N SER A 479 63.40 13.20 34.94
CA SER A 479 63.08 12.95 33.53
C SER A 479 62.62 11.51 33.23
N PRO A 480 63.33 10.44 33.63
CA PRO A 480 62.86 9.09 33.38
C PRO A 480 61.56 8.73 34.12
N PHE A 481 61.33 9.24 35.33
CA PHE A 481 60.05 9.00 36.03
C PHE A 481 58.88 9.72 35.39
N ARG A 482 59.09 10.97 34.95
CA ARG A 482 58.10 11.71 34.15
C ARG A 482 57.75 10.94 32.87
N GLU A 483 58.77 10.44 32.16
CA GLU A 483 58.55 9.65 30.95
C GLU A 483 57.85 8.32 31.23
N ARG A 484 58.02 7.72 32.41
CA ARG A 484 57.23 6.54 32.81
C ARG A 484 55.76 6.88 32.99
N VAL A 485 55.45 8.00 33.63
CA VAL A 485 54.08 8.50 33.78
C VAL A 485 53.45 8.75 32.41
N ASP A 486 54.16 9.43 31.51
CA ASP A 486 53.71 9.66 30.13
C ASP A 486 53.54 8.36 29.32
N ASN A 487 54.46 7.41 29.50
CA ASN A 487 54.36 6.09 28.86
C ASN A 487 53.12 5.33 29.34
N ALA A 488 52.78 5.41 30.64
CA ALA A 488 51.61 4.77 31.22
C ALA A 488 50.31 5.37 30.71
N THR A 489 50.20 6.71 30.65
CA THR A 489 48.99 7.39 30.14
C THR A 489 48.71 6.98 28.69
N LYS A 490 49.74 6.97 27.84
CA LYS A 490 49.59 6.60 26.43
C LYS A 490 49.34 5.11 26.22
N ALA A 491 50.01 4.24 26.98
CA ALA A 491 49.76 2.79 26.93
C ALA A 491 48.29 2.46 27.24
N ARG A 492 47.75 3.00 28.35
CA ARG A 492 46.37 2.72 28.78
C ARG A 492 45.32 3.38 27.89
N THR A 493 45.61 4.58 27.39
CA THR A 493 44.77 5.23 26.36
C THR A 493 44.62 4.34 25.14
N ARG A 494 45.73 3.81 24.65
CA ARG A 494 45.75 2.95 23.47
C ARG A 494 45.03 1.64 23.71
N GLU A 495 45.30 0.99 24.84
CA GLU A 495 44.63 -0.24 25.26
C GLU A 495 43.11 -0.09 25.24
N PHE A 496 42.59 0.99 25.85
CA PHE A 496 41.15 1.28 25.85
C PHE A 496 40.57 1.45 24.45
N TRP A 497 41.18 2.28 23.59
CA TRP A 497 40.64 2.54 22.25
C TRP A 497 40.76 1.34 21.30
N ASN A 498 41.76 0.49 21.49
CA ASN A 498 41.89 -0.77 20.77
C ASN A 498 40.76 -1.73 21.16
N GLU A 499 40.54 -1.91 22.45
CA GLU A 499 39.46 -2.76 22.96
C GLU A 499 38.08 -2.22 22.55
N TYR A 500 37.89 -0.91 22.63
CA TYR A 500 36.65 -0.25 22.21
C TYR A 500 36.32 -0.53 20.74
N ARG A 501 37.31 -0.36 19.84
CA ARG A 501 37.13 -0.60 18.40
C ARG A 501 36.85 -2.07 18.10
N LEU A 502 37.53 -2.99 18.78
CA LEU A 502 37.26 -4.43 18.64
C LEU A 502 35.80 -4.75 18.97
N TRP A 503 35.31 -4.24 20.10
CA TRP A 503 33.92 -4.44 20.50
C TRP A 503 32.92 -3.74 19.58
N GLU A 504 33.24 -2.53 19.11
CA GLU A 504 32.42 -1.81 18.12
C GLU A 504 32.29 -2.62 16.82
N THR A 505 33.37 -3.21 16.31
CA THR A 505 33.33 -4.09 15.14
C THR A 505 32.44 -5.31 15.38
N LYS A 506 32.64 -6.04 16.49
CA LYS A 506 31.79 -7.20 16.85
C LYS A 506 30.31 -6.82 17.00
N MET A 507 30.04 -5.65 17.58
CA MET A 507 28.67 -5.14 17.76
C MET A 507 28.03 -4.77 16.43
N ASN A 508 28.77 -4.14 15.52
CA ASN A 508 28.30 -3.82 14.17
C ASN A 508 28.00 -5.09 13.36
N GLU A 509 28.81 -6.14 13.49
CA GLU A 509 28.53 -7.46 12.89
C GLU A 509 27.24 -8.05 13.43
N ALA A 510 27.06 -8.08 14.76
CA ALA A 510 25.85 -8.58 15.40
C ALA A 510 24.60 -7.77 15.05
N ASN A 511 24.72 -6.44 14.93
CA ASN A 511 23.64 -5.55 14.51
C ASN A 511 23.19 -5.84 13.07
N VAL A 512 24.11 -6.12 12.16
CA VAL A 512 23.74 -6.46 10.78
C VAL A 512 23.08 -7.82 10.69
N GLN A 513 23.64 -8.85 11.35
CA GLN A 513 22.97 -10.16 11.42
C GLN A 513 21.54 -10.03 11.98
N THR A 514 21.34 -9.12 12.94
CA THR A 514 20.02 -8.84 13.51
C THR A 514 19.10 -8.15 12.49
N SER A 515 19.61 -7.14 11.76
CA SER A 515 18.88 -6.46 10.69
C SER A 515 18.48 -7.43 9.58
N GLU A 516 19.37 -8.36 9.21
CA GLU A 516 19.08 -9.43 8.25
C GLU A 516 18.05 -10.42 8.77
N ALA A 517 18.13 -10.78 10.06
CA ALA A 517 17.16 -11.68 10.67
C ALA A 517 15.74 -11.11 10.58
N VAL A 518 15.56 -9.79 10.72
CA VAL A 518 14.24 -9.13 10.65
C VAL A 518 13.80 -8.71 9.26
N ALA A 519 14.63 -8.90 8.24
CA ALA A 519 14.41 -8.27 6.94
C ALA A 519 13.24 -8.86 6.13
N GLY A 520 12.74 -10.04 6.52
CA GLY A 520 11.53 -10.65 5.97
C GLY A 520 10.24 -9.99 6.45
N VAL A 521 10.30 -9.12 7.48
CA VAL A 521 9.14 -8.40 8.03
C VAL A 521 9.09 -6.99 7.46
N PRO A 522 8.06 -6.64 6.65
CA PRO A 522 7.95 -5.32 6.05
C PRO A 522 7.85 -4.21 7.11
N TYR A 523 8.51 -3.07 6.89
CA TYR A 523 8.42 -1.92 7.80
C TYR A 523 7.02 -1.31 7.86
N TRP A 524 6.20 -1.54 6.82
CA TRP A 524 4.83 -1.03 6.69
C TRP A 524 3.77 -2.03 7.17
N ILE A 525 4.13 -3.04 7.96
CA ILE A 525 3.20 -4.10 8.37
C ILE A 525 1.93 -3.57 9.06
N ASP A 526 2.03 -2.46 9.79
CA ASP A 526 0.89 -1.80 10.44
C ASP A 526 -0.17 -1.27 9.45
N GLN A 527 0.21 -1.03 8.19
CA GLN A 527 -0.74 -0.60 7.15
C GLN A 527 -1.80 -1.66 6.86
N TRP A 528 -1.50 -2.95 7.05
CA TRP A 528 -2.48 -4.02 6.86
C TRP A 528 -3.67 -3.88 7.80
N LYS A 529 -3.45 -3.40 9.03
CA LYS A 529 -4.55 -3.10 9.96
C LYS A 529 -5.44 -2.01 9.41
N ASN A 530 -4.84 -0.88 9.01
CA ASN A 530 -5.56 0.28 8.50
C ASN A 530 -6.36 -0.05 7.22
N ARG A 531 -5.79 -0.88 6.33
CA ARG A 531 -6.47 -1.35 5.13
C ARG A 531 -7.63 -2.29 5.47
N ALA A 532 -7.42 -3.22 6.41
CA ALA A 532 -8.48 -4.12 6.85
C ALA A 532 -9.65 -3.39 7.52
N ASP A 533 -9.37 -2.32 8.26
CA ASP A 533 -10.41 -1.46 8.87
C ASP A 533 -11.18 -0.63 7.82
N LYS A 534 -10.60 -0.41 6.64
CA LYS A 534 -11.22 0.30 5.49
C LYS A 534 -11.65 -0.62 4.35
N LEU A 535 -11.70 -1.93 4.60
CA LEU A 535 -11.91 -2.92 3.54
C LEU A 535 -13.22 -2.72 2.78
N ASP A 536 -14.27 -2.34 3.50
CA ASP A 536 -15.59 -2.06 2.91
C ASP A 536 -15.53 -0.86 1.96
N GLU A 537 -14.83 0.21 2.33
CA GLU A 537 -14.62 1.38 1.49
C GLU A 537 -13.79 1.04 0.25
N GLU A 538 -12.71 0.25 0.40
CA GLU A 538 -11.89 -0.21 -0.72
C GLU A 538 -12.73 -1.01 -1.73
N ILE A 539 -13.58 -1.93 -1.26
CA ILE A 539 -14.47 -2.73 -2.11
C ILE A 539 -15.52 -1.85 -2.81
N GLN A 540 -16.18 -0.95 -2.08
CA GLN A 540 -17.17 -0.05 -2.65
C GLN A 540 -16.55 0.84 -3.73
N ASN A 541 -15.35 1.37 -3.48
CA ASN A 541 -14.61 2.15 -4.47
C ASN A 541 -14.25 1.31 -5.70
N SER A 542 -13.74 0.09 -5.53
CA SER A 542 -13.45 -0.79 -6.66
C SER A 542 -14.71 -1.09 -7.49
N LEU A 543 -15.85 -1.34 -6.84
CA LEU A 543 -17.13 -1.53 -7.54
C LEU A 543 -17.58 -0.26 -8.28
N TYR A 544 -17.43 0.91 -7.66
CA TYR A 544 -17.77 2.20 -8.27
C TYR A 544 -16.97 2.47 -9.55
N TRP A 545 -15.69 2.10 -9.57
CA TRP A 545 -14.81 2.24 -10.74
C TRP A 545 -14.93 1.10 -11.76
N GLY A 546 -15.95 0.25 -11.64
CA GLY A 546 -16.24 -0.81 -12.61
C GLY A 546 -15.49 -2.13 -12.37
N GLY A 547 -14.91 -2.33 -11.19
CA GLY A 547 -14.29 -3.60 -10.81
C GLY A 547 -15.31 -4.74 -10.77
N ASN A 548 -14.93 -5.89 -11.34
CA ASN A 548 -15.76 -7.10 -11.31
C ASN A 548 -15.71 -7.74 -9.91
N ILE A 549 -16.87 -8.09 -9.37
CA ILE A 549 -17.00 -8.70 -8.04
C ILE A 549 -16.24 -10.02 -7.90
N VAL A 550 -16.08 -10.77 -9.00
CA VAL A 550 -15.30 -12.03 -9.05
C VAL A 550 -13.81 -11.75 -8.88
N ASP A 551 -13.29 -10.71 -9.54
CA ASP A 551 -11.90 -10.31 -9.44
C ASP A 551 -11.59 -9.75 -8.05
N ILE A 552 -12.50 -8.93 -7.50
CA ILE A 552 -12.41 -8.42 -6.13
C ILE A 552 -12.37 -9.58 -5.14
N ARG A 553 -13.31 -10.54 -5.22
CA ARG A 553 -13.34 -11.73 -4.36
C ARG A 553 -12.03 -12.53 -4.44
N THR A 554 -11.52 -12.76 -5.65
CA THR A 554 -10.27 -13.49 -5.88
C THR A 554 -9.08 -12.74 -5.27
N GLY A 555 -9.02 -11.42 -5.44
CA GLY A 555 -8.00 -10.56 -4.83
C GLY A 555 -8.03 -10.55 -3.30
N LEU A 556 -9.22 -10.56 -2.70
CA LEU A 556 -9.39 -10.67 -1.24
C LEU A 556 -8.87 -12.01 -0.70
N LEU A 557 -9.20 -13.13 -1.35
CA LEU A 557 -8.70 -14.46 -0.96
C LEU A 557 -7.18 -14.56 -1.10
N ALA A 558 -6.61 -14.06 -2.21
CA ALA A 558 -5.17 -14.02 -2.41
C ALA A 558 -4.48 -13.16 -1.34
N THR A 559 -5.07 -12.01 -0.97
CA THR A 559 -4.56 -11.16 0.11
C THR A 559 -4.60 -11.88 1.46
N ALA A 560 -5.67 -12.63 1.75
CA ALA A 560 -5.76 -13.42 2.98
C ALA A 560 -4.70 -14.53 3.04
N GLU A 561 -4.43 -15.21 1.92
CA GLU A 561 -3.36 -16.21 1.83
C GLU A 561 -1.98 -15.58 2.03
N GLN A 562 -1.69 -14.47 1.37
CA GLN A 562 -0.45 -13.69 1.56
C GLN A 562 -0.25 -13.27 3.02
N LEU A 563 -1.32 -12.83 3.70
CA LEU A 563 -1.26 -12.48 5.12
C LEU A 563 -0.94 -13.67 6.01
N ARG A 564 -1.43 -14.88 5.70
CA ARG A 564 -1.05 -16.09 6.43
C ARG A 564 0.40 -16.49 6.22
N GLU A 565 0.88 -16.40 4.98
CA GLU A 565 2.30 -16.62 4.68
C GLU A 565 3.18 -15.58 5.38
N LEU A 566 2.74 -14.32 5.42
CA LEU A 566 3.39 -13.25 6.17
C LEU A 566 3.40 -13.56 7.67
N HIS A 567 2.29 -14.04 8.25
CA HIS A 567 2.27 -14.45 9.66
C HIS A 567 3.29 -15.53 9.96
N LYS A 568 3.38 -16.57 9.11
CA LYS A 568 4.40 -17.61 9.23
C LYS A 568 5.81 -17.01 9.14
N THR A 569 6.04 -16.12 8.18
CA THR A 569 7.30 -15.40 8.01
C THR A 569 7.65 -14.59 9.27
N VAL A 570 6.68 -13.90 9.88
CA VAL A 570 6.85 -13.16 11.13
C VAL A 570 7.23 -14.08 12.28
N GLN A 571 6.61 -15.26 12.42
CA GLN A 571 6.94 -16.24 13.46
C GLN A 571 8.35 -16.81 13.28
N ASP A 572 8.70 -17.23 12.06
CA ASP A 572 10.03 -17.75 11.74
C ASP A 572 11.11 -16.69 11.93
N THR A 573 10.81 -15.45 11.53
CA THR A 573 11.66 -14.27 11.73
C THR A 573 11.85 -13.95 13.21
N ALA A 574 10.79 -14.00 14.02
CA ALA A 574 10.87 -13.76 15.46
C ALA A 574 11.76 -14.79 16.16
N LYS A 575 11.70 -16.07 15.75
CA LYS A 575 12.58 -17.12 16.25
C LYS A 575 14.04 -16.84 15.87
N LYS A 576 14.32 -16.58 14.58
CA LYS A 576 15.67 -16.25 14.09
C LYS A 576 16.23 -14.99 14.78
N TYR A 577 15.40 -13.97 14.94
CA TYR A 577 15.74 -12.76 15.69
C TYR A 577 16.09 -13.08 17.13
N GLY A 578 15.32 -13.92 17.83
CA GLY A 578 15.63 -14.32 19.21
C GLY A 578 17.01 -14.96 19.35
N GLU A 579 17.37 -15.85 18.44
CA GLU A 579 18.70 -16.52 18.42
C GLU A 579 19.85 -15.53 18.17
N VAL A 580 19.72 -14.67 17.16
CA VAL A 580 20.76 -13.68 16.81
C VAL A 580 20.85 -12.56 17.85
N ASN A 581 19.72 -12.10 18.37
CA ASN A 581 19.66 -11.07 19.40
C ASN A 581 20.27 -11.56 20.72
N GLY A 582 20.17 -12.85 21.04
CA GLY A 582 20.86 -13.46 22.18
C GLY A 582 22.39 -13.29 22.08
N LYS A 583 22.97 -13.56 20.90
CA LYS A 583 24.40 -13.31 20.64
C LYS A 583 24.75 -11.83 20.71
N ARG A 584 23.91 -10.97 20.13
CA ARG A 584 24.08 -9.50 20.18
C ARG A 584 24.08 -8.98 21.63
N MET A 585 23.17 -9.47 22.46
CA MET A 585 23.12 -9.16 23.90
C MET A 585 24.37 -9.63 24.64
N GLN A 586 24.85 -10.83 24.34
CA GLN A 586 26.10 -11.32 24.93
C GLN A 586 27.28 -10.42 24.57
N ILE A 587 27.42 -10.03 23.30
CA ILE A 587 28.47 -9.12 22.82
C ILE A 587 28.37 -7.75 23.50
N SER A 588 27.17 -7.17 23.55
CA SER A 588 26.92 -5.89 24.23
C SER A 588 27.29 -5.95 25.71
N ASN A 589 26.87 -6.99 26.42
CA ASN A 589 27.16 -7.15 27.85
C ASN A 589 28.66 -7.36 28.11
N GLN A 590 29.33 -8.16 27.28
CA GLN A 590 30.79 -8.36 27.36
C GLN A 590 31.54 -7.06 27.10
N ALA A 591 31.19 -6.34 26.03
CA ALA A 591 31.77 -5.03 25.70
C ALA A 591 31.63 -4.03 26.85
N GLN A 592 30.41 -3.87 27.39
CA GLN A 592 30.18 -2.98 28.53
C GLN A 592 30.99 -3.41 29.74
N SER A 593 30.97 -4.70 30.09
CA SER A 593 31.72 -5.21 31.26
C SER A 593 33.23 -5.00 31.12
N GLU A 594 33.82 -5.34 29.98
CA GLU A 594 35.27 -5.27 29.77
C GLU A 594 35.75 -3.81 29.66
N LEU A 595 35.05 -2.98 28.89
CA LEU A 595 35.42 -1.57 28.73
C LEU A 595 35.21 -0.79 30.03
N THR A 596 34.13 -1.04 30.77
CA THR A 596 33.94 -0.45 32.10
C THR A 596 34.99 -0.96 33.09
N SER A 597 35.43 -2.22 33.01
CA SER A 597 36.53 -2.72 33.84
C SER A 597 37.85 -1.99 33.55
N ILE A 598 38.20 -1.77 32.28
CA ILE A 598 39.37 -0.98 31.88
C ILE A 598 39.23 0.47 32.36
N LEU A 599 38.05 1.08 32.17
CA LEU A 599 37.79 2.46 32.56
C LEU A 599 37.83 2.65 34.09
N ASN A 600 37.30 1.71 34.86
CA ASN A 600 37.38 1.76 36.33
C ASN A 600 38.82 1.66 36.82
N ARG A 601 39.64 0.83 36.15
CA ARG A 601 41.03 0.61 36.54
C ARG A 601 41.96 1.73 36.08
N TYR A 602 41.76 2.26 34.89
CA TYR A 602 42.71 3.14 34.22
C TYR A 602 42.10 4.45 33.70
N GLY A 603 40.86 4.78 34.05
CA GLY A 603 40.13 5.93 33.52
C GLY A 603 40.85 7.26 33.68
N ARG A 604 41.59 7.44 34.76
CA ARG A 604 42.39 8.65 35.03
C ARG A 604 43.62 8.82 34.13
N LEU A 605 44.01 7.76 33.42
CA LEU A 605 45.14 7.72 32.51
C LEU A 605 44.70 7.87 31.05
N ILE A 606 43.47 7.44 30.73
CA ILE A 606 42.94 7.41 29.37
C ILE A 606 42.76 8.84 28.86
N ASN A 607 43.38 9.15 27.73
CA ASN A 607 43.45 10.48 27.13
C ASN A 607 44.02 11.56 28.07
N TYR A 608 44.88 11.20 29.03
CA TYR A 608 45.65 12.17 29.81
C TYR A 608 46.89 12.62 29.03
N TYR A 609 46.80 13.74 28.33
CA TYR A 609 47.88 14.27 27.48
C TYR A 609 48.78 15.31 28.16
N TRP A 610 48.43 15.75 29.37
CA TRP A 610 49.21 16.77 30.10
C TRP A 610 50.52 16.25 30.70
N SER A 611 50.71 14.92 30.75
CA SER A 611 51.91 14.26 31.30
C SER A 611 53.19 14.65 30.56
N SER A 612 53.09 14.94 29.26
CA SER A 612 54.22 15.42 28.45
C SER A 612 54.68 16.83 28.84
N ASN A 613 53.79 17.63 29.45
CA ASN A 613 54.05 19.00 29.85
C ASN A 613 54.55 19.12 31.30
N PHE A 614 54.62 17.99 32.01
CA PHE A 614 55.24 17.96 33.32
C PHE A 614 56.70 18.42 33.20
N SER A 615 57.06 19.38 34.03
CA SER A 615 58.37 20.00 34.07
C SER A 615 58.78 20.25 35.52
N MET A 616 60.06 20.54 35.73
CA MET A 616 60.60 20.99 37.01
C MET A 616 61.33 22.32 36.77
N SER A 617 61.04 23.33 37.57
CA SER A 617 61.69 24.65 37.45
C SER A 617 63.10 24.64 38.02
N TRP A 618 63.91 25.64 37.67
CA TRP A 618 65.19 25.87 38.35
C TRP A 618 64.97 26.39 39.78
N LEU A 619 65.95 26.18 40.66
CA LEU A 619 65.94 26.80 41.99
C LEU A 619 66.02 28.32 41.90
N GLY A 620 65.24 29.00 42.75
CA GLY A 620 65.05 30.44 42.76
C GLY A 620 63.65 30.88 42.30
N SER A 621 62.91 30.00 41.62
CA SER A 621 61.52 30.24 41.21
C SER A 621 60.59 29.18 41.80
N PRO A 622 59.43 29.59 42.38
CA PRO A 622 58.41 28.62 42.78
C PRO A 622 57.83 27.95 41.53
N MET A 623 57.33 26.75 41.74
CA MET A 623 56.66 25.95 40.72
C MET A 623 55.15 26.00 40.95
N GLU A 624 54.41 26.25 39.88
CA GLU A 624 52.94 26.24 39.87
C GLU A 624 52.45 25.06 39.03
N PHE A 625 51.43 24.36 39.52
CA PHE A 625 50.77 23.28 38.82
C PHE A 625 49.27 23.33 39.11
N THR A 626 48.46 23.27 38.05
CA THR A 626 47.00 23.19 38.15
C THR A 626 46.59 21.74 37.90
N PRO A 627 46.00 21.03 38.87
CA PRO A 627 45.53 19.66 38.67
C PRO A 627 44.43 19.59 37.60
N HIS A 628 44.49 18.56 36.76
CA HIS A 628 43.52 18.26 35.71
C HIS A 628 42.49 17.21 36.12
N ALA A 629 42.50 16.76 37.38
CA ALA A 629 41.55 15.78 37.92
C ALA A 629 40.06 16.11 37.61
N PRO A 630 39.56 17.35 37.73
CA PRO A 630 38.16 17.64 37.38
C PRO A 630 37.84 17.42 35.90
N GLU A 631 38.78 17.69 34.99
CA GLU A 631 38.63 17.44 33.55
C GLU A 631 38.66 15.94 33.27
N GLN A 632 39.47 15.18 34.01
CA GLN A 632 39.52 13.73 33.89
C GLN A 632 38.27 13.02 34.39
N GLU A 633 37.71 13.43 35.52
CA GLU A 633 36.45 12.85 36.02
C GLU A 633 35.30 13.13 35.03
N ARG A 634 35.31 14.28 34.32
CA ARG A 634 34.38 14.54 33.20
C ARG A 634 34.62 13.61 32.01
N ASN A 635 35.88 13.36 31.64
CA ASN A 635 36.22 12.44 30.55
C ASN A 635 35.78 11.00 30.88
N ILE A 636 35.98 10.55 32.12
CA ILE A 636 35.53 9.22 32.57
C ILE A 636 34.01 9.10 32.41
N ALA A 637 33.25 10.06 32.93
CA ALA A 637 31.79 10.07 32.79
C ALA A 637 31.34 10.09 31.32
N TYR A 638 32.04 10.85 30.46
CA TYR A 638 31.80 10.84 29.02
C TYR A 638 32.04 9.46 28.40
N TYR A 639 33.12 8.75 28.78
CA TYR A 639 33.39 7.41 28.26
C TYR A 639 32.39 6.37 28.78
N GLU A 640 31.93 6.47 30.03
CA GLU A 640 30.84 5.62 30.55
C GLU A 640 29.57 5.78 29.71
N GLU A 641 29.19 7.03 29.40
CA GLU A 641 28.04 7.32 28.54
C GLU A 641 28.26 6.82 27.10
N LEU A 642 29.46 7.01 26.55
CA LEU A 642 29.83 6.52 25.22
C LEU A 642 29.70 5.00 25.12
N ILE A 643 30.28 4.25 26.08
CA ILE A 643 30.17 2.79 26.16
C ILE A 643 28.69 2.39 26.23
N LYS A 644 27.93 2.99 27.14
CA LYS A 644 26.50 2.69 27.29
C LYS A 644 25.75 2.93 25.98
N LYS A 645 25.94 4.07 25.34
CA LYS A 645 25.21 4.47 24.12
C LYS A 645 25.57 3.57 22.93
N THR A 646 26.85 3.33 22.69
CA THR A 646 27.33 2.55 21.55
C THR A 646 26.88 1.10 21.63
N PHE A 647 26.89 0.53 22.84
CA PHE A 647 26.51 -0.87 23.06
C PHE A 647 25.06 -1.03 23.54
N THR A 648 24.22 -0.01 23.42
CA THR A 648 22.77 -0.15 23.68
C THR A 648 22.11 -0.93 22.55
N ILE A 649 21.25 -1.88 22.93
CA ILE A 649 20.47 -2.68 22.00
C ILE A 649 19.08 -2.09 21.83
N TYR A 650 18.69 -1.86 20.57
CA TYR A 650 17.34 -1.49 20.21
C TYR A 650 16.63 -2.68 19.55
N GLU A 651 15.37 -2.90 19.93
CA GLU A 651 14.48 -3.83 19.25
C GLU A 651 14.00 -3.21 17.92
N PRO A 652 13.99 -3.97 16.81
CA PRO A 652 13.45 -3.49 15.55
C PRO A 652 11.94 -3.23 15.65
N ASP A 653 11.53 -1.99 15.43
CA ASP A 653 10.11 -1.57 15.57
C ASP A 653 9.17 -2.36 14.64
N ASN A 654 9.62 -2.70 13.44
CA ASN A 654 8.84 -3.48 12.47
C ASN A 654 8.48 -4.88 13.00
N LEU A 655 9.43 -5.60 13.60
CA LEU A 655 9.18 -6.92 14.18
C LEU A 655 8.31 -6.82 15.44
N LYS A 656 8.59 -5.83 16.29
CA LYS A 656 7.82 -5.57 17.50
C LYS A 656 6.35 -5.26 17.19
N ASN A 657 6.10 -4.47 16.16
CA ASN A 657 4.75 -4.14 15.71
C ASN A 657 4.08 -5.35 15.05
N ALA A 658 4.82 -6.10 14.21
CA ALA A 658 4.34 -7.32 13.58
C ALA A 658 3.84 -8.37 14.58
N LEU A 659 4.58 -8.59 15.68
CA LEU A 659 4.22 -9.54 16.72
C LEU A 659 2.98 -9.13 17.53
N LYS A 660 2.69 -7.83 17.61
CA LYS A 660 1.48 -7.30 18.25
C LYS A 660 0.27 -7.34 17.32
N LEU A 661 0.48 -7.51 16.02
CA LEU A 661 -0.56 -7.48 15.03
C LEU A 661 -1.26 -8.84 14.94
N ASP A 662 -2.60 -8.83 15.02
CA ASP A 662 -3.42 -10.02 14.77
C ASP A 662 -3.54 -10.28 13.26
N ILE A 663 -2.43 -10.67 12.63
CA ILE A 663 -2.36 -10.98 11.20
C ILE A 663 -3.37 -12.09 10.82
N PRO A 664 -3.53 -13.19 11.60
CA PRO A 664 -4.55 -14.20 11.32
C PRO A 664 -5.98 -13.63 11.36
N GLY A 665 -6.30 -12.78 12.35
CA GLY A 665 -7.59 -12.10 12.41
C GLY A 665 -7.83 -11.15 11.25
N ILE A 666 -6.80 -10.42 10.80
CA ILE A 666 -6.88 -9.59 9.60
C ILE A 666 -7.13 -10.46 8.36
N ALA A 667 -6.38 -11.55 8.16
CA ALA A 667 -6.60 -12.47 7.05
C ALA A 667 -8.04 -13.03 7.06
N ALA A 668 -8.56 -13.39 8.23
CA ALA A 668 -9.94 -13.87 8.38
C ALA A 668 -10.97 -12.80 7.98
N ARG A 669 -10.73 -11.51 8.23
CA ARG A 669 -11.61 -10.42 7.76
C ARG A 669 -11.68 -10.39 6.23
N TYR A 670 -10.54 -10.49 5.54
CA TYR A 670 -10.49 -10.56 4.07
C TYR A 670 -11.25 -11.79 3.54
N GLU A 671 -11.10 -12.96 4.17
CA GLU A 671 -11.86 -14.16 3.77
C GLU A 671 -13.36 -14.07 4.03
N ASN A 672 -13.75 -13.52 5.18
CA ASN A 672 -15.16 -13.32 5.51
C ASN A 672 -15.80 -12.38 4.49
N LYS A 673 -15.09 -11.32 4.10
CA LYS A 673 -15.55 -10.41 3.07
C LYS A 673 -15.65 -11.08 1.69
N ALA A 674 -14.67 -11.90 1.33
CA ALA A 674 -14.74 -12.72 0.11
C ALA A 674 -15.93 -13.71 0.13
N ARG A 675 -16.26 -14.28 1.30
CA ARG A 675 -17.44 -15.12 1.50
C ARG A 675 -18.74 -14.33 1.36
N GLU A 676 -18.83 -13.11 1.91
CA GLU A 676 -19.97 -12.22 1.68
C GLU A 676 -20.18 -11.92 0.19
N LEU A 677 -19.10 -11.71 -0.57
CA LEU A 677 -19.19 -11.48 -2.01
C LEU A 677 -19.66 -12.72 -2.80
N THR A 678 -19.54 -13.92 -2.23
CA THR A 678 -20.00 -15.17 -2.88
C THR A 678 -21.52 -15.17 -3.09
N PHE A 679 -22.28 -14.50 -2.21
CA PHE A 679 -23.72 -14.32 -2.39
C PHE A 679 -24.06 -13.70 -3.76
N TYR A 680 -23.29 -12.71 -4.20
CA TYR A 680 -23.54 -12.04 -5.48
C TYR A 680 -23.16 -12.90 -6.68
N THR A 681 -22.12 -13.73 -6.56
CA THR A 681 -21.70 -14.66 -7.63
C THR A 681 -22.66 -15.84 -7.76
N ASP A 682 -23.20 -16.35 -6.66
CA ASP A 682 -24.20 -17.44 -6.68
C ASP A 682 -25.49 -17.03 -7.43
N TRP A 683 -25.88 -15.76 -7.28
CA TRP A 683 -26.99 -15.19 -8.05
C TRP A 683 -26.69 -15.10 -9.55
N VAL A 684 -25.46 -14.74 -9.94
CA VAL A 684 -25.01 -14.72 -11.34
C VAL A 684 -25.03 -16.13 -11.94
N ASP A 685 -24.50 -17.12 -11.21
CA ASP A 685 -24.46 -18.51 -11.67
C ASP A 685 -25.88 -19.09 -11.81
N THR A 686 -26.75 -18.80 -10.83
CA THR A 686 -28.17 -19.19 -10.88
C THR A 686 -28.86 -18.58 -12.10
N TYR A 687 -28.58 -17.31 -12.41
CA TYR A 687 -29.12 -16.65 -13.60
C TYR A 687 -28.60 -17.30 -14.89
N ARG A 688 -27.29 -17.52 -15.02
CA ARG A 688 -26.68 -18.14 -16.20
C ARG A 688 -27.20 -19.55 -16.46
N TYR A 689 -27.37 -20.35 -15.40
CA TYR A 689 -27.97 -21.68 -15.51
C TYR A 689 -29.41 -21.64 -16.04
N ARG A 690 -30.24 -20.74 -15.50
CA ARG A 690 -31.64 -20.57 -15.95
C ARG A 690 -31.71 -20.01 -17.37
N LEU A 691 -30.81 -19.08 -17.70
CA LEU A 691 -30.67 -18.49 -19.03
C LEU A 691 -30.33 -19.56 -20.08
N SER A 692 -29.32 -20.38 -19.82
CA SER A 692 -28.92 -21.51 -20.69
C SER A 692 -30.09 -22.48 -20.91
N THR A 693 -30.75 -22.89 -19.83
CA THR A 693 -31.90 -23.81 -19.89
C THR A 693 -33.03 -23.25 -20.74
N ALA A 694 -33.39 -21.98 -20.52
CA ALA A 694 -34.43 -21.28 -21.27
C ALA A 694 -34.04 -21.06 -22.74
N ALA A 695 -32.79 -20.65 -23.01
CA ALA A 695 -32.28 -20.46 -24.35
C ALA A 695 -32.31 -21.77 -25.16
N GLY A 696 -31.97 -22.91 -24.53
CA GLY A 696 -32.09 -24.23 -25.14
C GLY A 696 -33.53 -24.60 -25.50
N ALA A 697 -34.48 -24.36 -24.59
CA ALA A 697 -35.90 -24.59 -24.85
C ALA A 697 -36.45 -23.69 -25.96
N LEU A 698 -36.17 -22.39 -25.89
CA LEU A 698 -36.57 -21.39 -26.90
C LEU A 698 -35.92 -21.64 -28.26
N ASN A 699 -34.70 -22.19 -28.29
CA ASN A 699 -34.04 -22.60 -29.53
C ASN A 699 -34.77 -23.75 -30.21
N ARG A 700 -35.23 -24.75 -29.47
CA ARG A 700 -36.06 -25.83 -30.03
C ARG A 700 -37.37 -25.29 -30.60
N ILE A 701 -38.09 -24.47 -29.83
CA ILE A 701 -39.35 -23.84 -30.27
C ILE A 701 -39.10 -22.99 -31.52
N SER A 702 -38.05 -22.18 -31.53
CA SER A 702 -37.71 -21.32 -32.66
C SER A 702 -37.40 -22.13 -33.93
N ILE A 703 -36.60 -23.20 -33.83
CA ILE A 703 -36.27 -24.03 -34.98
C ILE A 703 -37.52 -24.73 -35.49
N GLU A 704 -38.32 -25.31 -34.60
CA GLU A 704 -39.55 -26.02 -34.96
C GLU A 704 -40.57 -25.10 -35.64
N LYS A 705 -40.78 -23.90 -35.10
CA LYS A 705 -41.85 -23.00 -35.55
C LYS A 705 -41.41 -22.02 -36.65
N THR A 706 -40.12 -21.69 -36.73
CA THR A 706 -39.61 -20.67 -37.67
C THR A 706 -38.47 -21.16 -38.57
N GLY A 707 -38.01 -22.40 -38.42
CA GLY A 707 -36.89 -22.97 -39.19
C GLY A 707 -35.51 -22.38 -38.87
N ASN A 708 -35.40 -21.52 -37.85
CA ASN A 708 -34.18 -20.78 -37.52
C ASN A 708 -33.88 -20.88 -36.02
N GLY A 709 -32.59 -20.86 -35.66
CA GLY A 709 -32.15 -20.85 -34.26
C GLY A 709 -32.60 -19.61 -33.49
N PHE A 710 -32.74 -19.71 -32.17
CA PHE A 710 -33.25 -18.64 -31.31
C PHE A 710 -32.48 -17.31 -31.49
N TYR A 711 -31.15 -17.37 -31.46
CA TYR A 711 -30.27 -16.22 -31.66
C TYR A 711 -29.88 -15.95 -33.12
N ALA A 712 -30.49 -16.64 -34.10
CA ALA A 712 -30.16 -16.41 -35.50
C ALA A 712 -30.52 -14.97 -35.92
N ALA A 713 -29.68 -14.35 -36.75
CA ALA A 713 -29.99 -13.06 -37.36
C ALA A 713 -31.09 -13.24 -38.40
N ARG A 714 -32.21 -12.52 -38.27
CA ARG A 714 -33.41 -12.69 -39.12
C ARG A 714 -33.68 -11.52 -40.06
N GLY A 715 -32.76 -10.56 -40.14
CA GLY A 715 -32.77 -9.50 -41.16
C GLY A 715 -33.91 -8.49 -41.06
N GLY A 716 -34.47 -8.28 -39.87
CA GLY A 716 -35.55 -7.33 -39.63
C GLY A 716 -36.37 -7.62 -38.37
N THR A 717 -37.37 -6.79 -38.12
CA THR A 717 -38.42 -7.02 -37.13
C THR A 717 -39.27 -8.24 -37.50
N ALA A 718 -39.99 -8.80 -36.52
CA ALA A 718 -40.90 -9.92 -36.75
C ALA A 718 -41.91 -9.62 -37.88
N GLN A 719 -42.42 -8.39 -37.93
CA GLN A 719 -43.39 -7.92 -38.92
C GLN A 719 -42.80 -7.84 -40.33
N GLU A 720 -41.56 -7.37 -40.49
CA GLU A 720 -40.87 -7.32 -41.79
C GLU A 720 -40.64 -8.72 -42.36
N VAL A 721 -40.28 -9.69 -41.49
CA VAL A 721 -40.10 -11.09 -41.90
C VAL A 721 -41.42 -11.71 -42.33
N LEU A 722 -42.49 -11.50 -41.56
CA LEU A 722 -43.83 -11.97 -41.92
C LEU A 722 -44.34 -11.32 -43.21
N SER A 723 -44.14 -10.01 -43.40
CA SER A 723 -44.53 -9.32 -44.62
C SER A 723 -43.87 -9.92 -45.86
N LYS A 724 -42.58 -10.29 -45.77
CA LYS A 724 -41.89 -11.01 -46.84
C LYS A 724 -42.47 -12.41 -47.05
N GLU A 725 -42.73 -13.15 -45.97
CA GLU A 725 -43.31 -14.49 -46.02
C GLU A 725 -44.68 -14.51 -46.74
N PHE A 726 -45.58 -13.58 -46.41
CA PHE A 726 -46.91 -13.47 -47.03
C PHE A 726 -46.90 -12.82 -48.42
N SER A 727 -45.77 -12.24 -48.85
CA SER A 727 -45.60 -11.72 -50.22
C SER A 727 -45.24 -12.78 -51.26
N LEU A 728 -45.00 -14.04 -50.83
CA LEU A 728 -44.62 -15.16 -51.68
C LEU A 728 -45.81 -16.12 -51.94
N PRO A 729 -45.79 -16.93 -53.01
CA PRO A 729 -46.79 -17.99 -53.23
C PRO A 729 -46.76 -19.02 -52.07
N PRO A 730 -47.90 -19.59 -51.65
CA PRO A 730 -49.25 -19.45 -52.24
C PRO A 730 -50.01 -18.19 -51.78
N TRP A 731 -49.52 -17.44 -50.80
CA TRP A 731 -50.19 -16.26 -50.21
C TRP A 731 -50.37 -15.12 -51.21
N SER A 732 -49.34 -14.81 -51.99
CA SER A 732 -49.44 -13.77 -53.02
C SER A 732 -50.44 -14.11 -54.12
N THR A 733 -50.65 -15.40 -54.41
CA THR A 733 -51.69 -15.86 -55.35
C THR A 733 -53.10 -15.63 -54.79
N ILE A 734 -53.31 -15.87 -53.48
CA ILE A 734 -54.57 -15.52 -52.80
C ILE A 734 -54.82 -14.01 -52.86
N VAL A 735 -53.79 -13.19 -52.64
CA VAL A 735 -53.89 -11.73 -52.74
C VAL A 735 -54.27 -11.28 -54.15
N GLN A 736 -53.61 -11.82 -55.17
CA GLN A 736 -53.93 -11.50 -56.57
C GLN A 736 -55.34 -11.92 -56.96
N ASP A 737 -55.81 -13.07 -56.46
CA ASP A 737 -57.18 -13.52 -56.71
C ASP A 737 -58.20 -12.64 -55.97
N ALA A 738 -57.92 -12.21 -54.74
CA ALA A 738 -58.76 -11.26 -54.02
C ALA A 738 -58.85 -9.89 -54.75
N ASP A 739 -57.73 -9.39 -55.28
CA ASP A 739 -57.65 -8.13 -56.02
C ASP A 739 -58.49 -8.15 -57.32
N LYS A 740 -58.89 -9.32 -57.86
CA LYS A 740 -59.77 -9.43 -59.03
C LYS A 740 -61.23 -9.09 -58.75
N TYR A 741 -61.68 -9.29 -57.50
CA TYR A 741 -63.08 -9.12 -57.11
C TYR A 741 -63.34 -7.80 -56.38
N ILE A 742 -62.28 -7.06 -56.04
CA ILE A 742 -62.35 -5.85 -55.23
C ILE A 742 -61.39 -4.83 -55.83
N SER A 743 -61.93 -3.73 -56.36
CA SER A 743 -61.07 -2.66 -56.89
C SER A 743 -60.50 -1.82 -55.75
N LYS A 744 -59.30 -1.24 -55.96
CA LYS A 744 -58.74 -0.22 -55.05
C LYS A 744 -59.71 0.95 -54.82
N GLY A 745 -60.52 1.27 -55.83
CA GLY A 745 -61.56 2.29 -55.77
C GLY A 745 -62.68 1.93 -54.77
N ASP A 746 -63.16 0.70 -54.79
CA ASP A 746 -64.19 0.23 -53.85
C ASP A 746 -63.69 0.25 -52.40
N TYR A 747 -62.43 -0.14 -52.19
CA TYR A 747 -61.84 -0.11 -50.85
C TYR A 747 -61.69 1.32 -50.32
N SER A 748 -61.31 2.28 -51.16
CA SER A 748 -61.14 3.69 -50.75
C SER A 748 -62.41 4.32 -50.16
N ALA A 749 -63.58 3.74 -50.44
CA ALA A 749 -64.85 4.17 -49.89
C ALA A 749 -65.12 3.63 -48.46
N LEU A 750 -64.35 2.66 -47.97
CA LEU A 750 -64.49 2.14 -46.60
C LEU A 750 -63.84 3.09 -45.58
N PRO A 751 -64.45 3.28 -44.38
CA PRO A 751 -63.85 4.11 -43.32
C PRO A 751 -62.42 3.71 -42.94
N GLN A 752 -62.13 2.40 -42.95
CA GLN A 752 -60.82 1.84 -42.58
C GLN A 752 -59.70 2.13 -43.60
N ALA A 753 -60.04 2.47 -44.84
CA ALA A 753 -59.05 2.83 -45.87
C ALA A 753 -58.29 4.13 -45.56
N ARG A 754 -58.82 4.96 -44.66
CA ARG A 754 -58.14 6.18 -44.16
C ARG A 754 -56.92 5.89 -43.30
N PHE A 755 -56.89 4.73 -42.64
CA PHE A 755 -55.84 4.35 -41.69
C PHE A 755 -54.94 3.24 -42.21
N LEU A 756 -55.42 2.45 -43.18
CA LEU A 756 -54.68 1.34 -43.77
C LEU A 756 -54.79 1.40 -45.31
N PRO A 757 -53.77 1.87 -46.03
CA PRO A 757 -53.79 1.90 -47.49
C PRO A 757 -53.85 0.46 -48.05
N TRP A 758 -54.52 0.30 -49.18
CA TRP A 758 -54.76 -1.02 -49.81
C TRP A 758 -53.50 -1.87 -49.97
N ASP A 759 -52.40 -1.23 -50.38
CA ASP A 759 -51.13 -1.90 -50.63
C ASP A 759 -50.39 -2.33 -49.35
N SER A 760 -50.85 -1.88 -48.18
CA SER A 760 -50.33 -2.29 -46.86
C SER A 760 -51.16 -3.39 -46.20
N LEU A 761 -52.29 -3.79 -46.80
CA LEU A 761 -53.14 -4.82 -46.22
C LEU A 761 -52.54 -6.22 -46.41
N GLY A 762 -52.40 -6.93 -45.30
CA GLY A 762 -52.15 -8.38 -45.32
C GLY A 762 -53.31 -9.16 -45.95
N VAL A 763 -53.04 -10.41 -46.32
CA VAL A 763 -53.97 -11.28 -47.07
C VAL A 763 -55.36 -11.36 -46.44
N TRP A 764 -55.42 -11.60 -45.12
CA TRP A 764 -56.68 -11.66 -44.39
C TRP A 764 -57.46 -10.35 -44.44
N ASN A 765 -56.77 -9.21 -44.20
CA ASN A 765 -57.41 -7.89 -44.21
C ASN A 765 -57.99 -7.55 -45.59
N LYS A 766 -57.34 -7.98 -46.68
CA LYS A 766 -57.88 -7.82 -48.05
C LYS A 766 -59.15 -8.63 -48.27
N LEU A 767 -59.17 -9.90 -47.84
CA LEU A 767 -60.35 -10.75 -47.94
C LEU A 767 -61.52 -10.21 -47.10
N TYR A 768 -61.24 -9.78 -45.87
CA TYR A 768 -62.21 -9.16 -44.98
C TYR A 768 -62.77 -7.85 -45.54
N ALA A 769 -61.91 -7.00 -46.12
CA ALA A 769 -62.34 -5.79 -46.80
C ALA A 769 -63.26 -6.10 -47.99
N GLY A 770 -62.96 -7.16 -48.75
CA GLY A 770 -63.79 -7.62 -49.84
C GLY A 770 -65.18 -8.04 -49.43
N GLN A 771 -65.27 -8.85 -48.39
CA GLN A 771 -66.54 -9.25 -47.79
C GLN A 771 -67.33 -8.01 -47.33
N THR A 772 -66.67 -7.07 -46.68
CA THR A 772 -67.30 -5.82 -46.21
C THR A 772 -67.85 -4.99 -47.38
N ILE A 773 -67.14 -4.94 -48.50
CA ILE A 773 -67.58 -4.23 -49.72
C ILE A 773 -68.80 -4.90 -50.33
N LEU A 774 -68.81 -6.23 -50.44
CA LEU A 774 -69.98 -6.97 -50.93
C LEU A 774 -71.19 -6.78 -50.01
N LEU A 775 -70.98 -6.79 -48.69
CA LEU A 775 -72.06 -6.55 -47.73
C LEU A 775 -72.61 -5.13 -47.85
N ASN A 776 -71.74 -4.12 -48.04
CA ASN A 776 -72.16 -2.74 -48.27
C ASN A 776 -72.92 -2.56 -49.59
N ARG A 777 -72.52 -3.26 -50.66
CA ARG A 777 -73.27 -3.27 -51.94
C ARG A 777 -74.66 -3.88 -51.73
N LEU A 778 -74.76 -5.01 -51.02
CA LEU A 778 -76.04 -5.62 -50.68
C LEU A 778 -76.91 -4.68 -49.81
N HIS A 779 -76.33 -3.98 -48.84
CA HIS A 779 -77.05 -2.98 -48.05
C HIS A 779 -77.54 -1.78 -48.86
N LYS A 780 -76.84 -1.42 -49.93
CA LYS A 780 -77.23 -0.31 -50.82
C LYS A 780 -78.34 -0.73 -51.77
N ASP A 781 -78.16 -1.85 -52.46
CA ASP A 781 -79.02 -2.24 -53.59
C ASP A 781 -80.14 -3.21 -53.18
N GLY A 782 -80.00 -3.87 -52.02
CA GLY A 782 -80.94 -4.84 -51.46
C GLY A 782 -81.40 -4.50 -50.04
N ARG A 783 -81.37 -3.23 -49.64
CA ARG A 783 -81.70 -2.78 -48.27
C ARG A 783 -83.05 -3.33 -47.78
N ASN A 784 -84.07 -3.22 -48.62
CA ASN A 784 -85.43 -3.64 -48.30
C ASN A 784 -85.52 -5.17 -48.17
N TYR A 785 -84.74 -5.92 -48.96
CA TYR A 785 -84.63 -7.37 -48.83
C TYR A 785 -84.02 -7.78 -47.49
N ILE A 786 -82.90 -7.16 -47.08
CA ILE A 786 -82.26 -7.45 -45.79
C ILE A 786 -83.19 -7.11 -44.63
N GLN A 787 -83.87 -5.96 -44.68
CA GLN A 787 -84.83 -5.55 -43.65
C GLN A 787 -86.03 -6.50 -43.60
N SER A 788 -86.54 -6.92 -44.76
CA SER A 788 -87.67 -7.86 -44.84
C SER A 788 -87.27 -9.22 -44.26
N VAL A 789 -86.13 -9.79 -44.67
CA VAL A 789 -85.69 -11.11 -44.20
C VAL A 789 -85.26 -11.07 -42.73
N SER A 790 -84.69 -9.96 -42.24
CA SER A 790 -84.49 -9.71 -40.80
C SER A 790 -85.80 -9.67 -40.00
N SER A 791 -86.89 -9.26 -40.63
CA SER A 791 -88.22 -9.12 -40.03
C SER A 791 -89.11 -10.36 -40.26
N GLY A 792 -88.56 -11.45 -40.81
CA GLY A 792 -89.29 -12.69 -41.09
C GLY A 792 -90.11 -12.70 -42.40
N TRP A 793 -90.03 -11.64 -43.21
CA TRP A 793 -90.69 -11.51 -44.51
C TRP A 793 -89.71 -11.73 -45.66
N PHE A 794 -90.21 -11.99 -46.87
CA PHE A 794 -89.36 -12.10 -48.04
C PHE A 794 -89.81 -11.11 -49.12
N MET A 795 -88.90 -10.26 -49.58
CA MET A 795 -89.11 -9.38 -50.73
C MET A 795 -88.15 -9.82 -51.85
N PRO A 796 -88.66 -10.19 -53.04
CA PRO A 796 -87.80 -10.57 -54.13
C PRO A 796 -86.99 -9.37 -54.63
N LEU A 797 -85.69 -9.58 -54.82
CA LEU A 797 -84.81 -8.67 -55.53
C LEU A 797 -84.87 -8.93 -57.04
N PRO A 798 -84.69 -7.88 -57.86
CA PRO A 798 -84.46 -8.06 -59.28
C PRO A 798 -83.29 -9.00 -59.53
N GLU A 799 -83.46 -9.89 -60.50
CA GLU A 799 -82.43 -10.85 -60.90
C GLU A 799 -81.12 -10.15 -61.30
N THR A 800 -81.21 -8.93 -61.85
CA THR A 800 -80.08 -8.06 -62.20
C THR A 800 -79.27 -7.54 -61.00
N VAL A 801 -79.79 -7.65 -59.77
CA VAL A 801 -79.13 -7.22 -58.53
C VAL A 801 -78.58 -8.40 -57.76
N ILE A 802 -79.37 -9.47 -57.59
CA ILE A 802 -78.96 -10.60 -56.75
C ILE A 802 -77.99 -11.56 -57.46
N LYS A 803 -78.12 -11.80 -58.77
CA LYS A 803 -77.20 -12.71 -59.49
C LYS A 803 -75.75 -12.23 -59.49
N PRO A 804 -75.44 -10.96 -59.78
CA PRO A 804 -74.05 -10.47 -59.71
C PRO A 804 -73.47 -10.58 -58.30
N LEU A 805 -74.25 -10.27 -57.25
CA LEU A 805 -73.82 -10.40 -55.86
C LEU A 805 -73.61 -11.86 -55.44
N GLU A 806 -74.45 -12.77 -55.94
CA GLU A 806 -74.31 -14.21 -55.72
C GLU A 806 -73.06 -14.77 -56.40
N GLU A 807 -72.77 -14.34 -57.63
CA GLU A 807 -71.56 -14.74 -58.36
C GLU A 807 -70.29 -14.16 -57.73
N ASP A 808 -70.28 -12.86 -57.40
CA ASP A 808 -69.16 -12.19 -56.73
C ASP A 808 -68.88 -12.81 -55.36
N TRP A 809 -69.93 -13.11 -54.57
CA TRP A 809 -69.76 -13.75 -53.28
C TRP A 809 -69.29 -15.21 -53.42
N LYS A 810 -69.85 -16.01 -54.32
CA LYS A 810 -69.37 -17.39 -54.56
C LYS A 810 -67.90 -17.41 -54.94
N ASN A 811 -67.48 -16.51 -55.82
CA ASN A 811 -66.10 -16.42 -56.26
C ASN A 811 -65.17 -15.94 -55.13
N LEU A 812 -65.50 -14.86 -54.42
CA LEU A 812 -64.69 -14.39 -53.29
C LEU A 812 -64.64 -15.41 -52.14
N ARG A 813 -65.76 -16.11 -51.88
CA ARG A 813 -65.86 -17.17 -50.87
C ARG A 813 -64.94 -18.34 -51.20
N GLN A 814 -64.80 -18.74 -52.47
CA GLN A 814 -63.80 -19.74 -52.89
C GLN A 814 -62.35 -19.29 -52.64
N VAL A 815 -62.06 -17.99 -52.81
CA VAL A 815 -60.75 -17.43 -52.43
C VAL A 815 -60.54 -17.52 -50.92
N CYS A 816 -61.57 -17.20 -50.12
CA CYS A 816 -61.56 -17.30 -48.67
C CYS A 816 -61.40 -18.76 -48.18
N GLU A 817 -62.04 -19.74 -48.84
CA GLU A 817 -61.90 -21.17 -48.51
C GLU A 817 -60.47 -21.67 -48.75
N ARG A 818 -59.87 -21.30 -49.89
CA ARG A 818 -58.46 -21.64 -50.18
C ARG A 818 -57.51 -20.98 -49.19
N TYR A 819 -57.77 -19.72 -48.82
CA TYR A 819 -57.04 -19.06 -47.74
C TYR A 819 -57.19 -19.79 -46.40
N ASP A 820 -58.41 -20.17 -46.00
CA ASP A 820 -58.67 -20.83 -44.71
C ASP A 820 -57.99 -22.20 -44.61
N VAL A 821 -57.87 -22.94 -45.72
CA VAL A 821 -57.09 -24.19 -45.79
C VAL A 821 -55.61 -23.95 -45.53
N LEU A 822 -55.01 -22.95 -46.20
CA LEU A 822 -53.60 -22.59 -46.01
C LEU A 822 -53.35 -22.04 -44.60
N ALA A 823 -54.25 -21.20 -44.12
CA ALA A 823 -54.21 -20.59 -42.79
C ALA A 823 -54.39 -21.62 -41.68
N LYS A 824 -55.17 -22.68 -41.89
CA LYS A 824 -55.31 -23.78 -40.94
C LYS A 824 -54.00 -24.56 -40.79
N ALA A 825 -53.34 -24.92 -41.90
CA ALA A 825 -52.07 -25.64 -41.85
C ALA A 825 -50.96 -24.84 -41.14
N GLU A 826 -50.86 -23.53 -41.38
CA GLU A 826 -49.90 -22.69 -40.65
C GLU A 826 -50.27 -22.49 -39.18
N ARG A 827 -51.56 -22.39 -38.82
CA ARG A 827 -51.99 -22.36 -37.41
C ARG A 827 -51.66 -23.64 -36.67
N GLU A 828 -51.90 -24.80 -37.28
CA GLU A 828 -51.54 -26.10 -36.69
C GLU A 828 -50.02 -26.23 -36.51
N LYS A 829 -49.23 -25.73 -37.47
CA LYS A 829 -47.77 -25.69 -37.37
C LYS A 829 -47.28 -24.82 -36.21
N ILE A 830 -47.89 -23.65 -36.00
CA ILE A 830 -47.55 -22.75 -34.89
C ILE A 830 -48.02 -23.34 -33.55
N GLY A 831 -49.23 -23.90 -33.49
CA GLY A 831 -49.80 -24.53 -32.30
C GLY A 831 -49.80 -23.62 -31.07
N ASP A 832 -49.38 -24.17 -29.94
CA ASP A 832 -49.19 -23.48 -28.66
C ASP A 832 -47.79 -22.82 -28.53
N GLY A 833 -47.05 -22.67 -29.63
CA GLY A 833 -45.64 -22.23 -29.61
C GLY A 833 -45.41 -20.88 -28.93
N GLN A 834 -46.37 -19.95 -28.99
CA GLN A 834 -46.27 -18.66 -28.29
C GLN A 834 -46.38 -18.84 -26.76
N GLU A 835 -47.29 -19.68 -26.28
CA GLU A 835 -47.47 -19.99 -24.87
C GLU A 835 -46.27 -20.78 -24.32
N GLN A 836 -45.75 -21.74 -25.09
CA GLN A 836 -44.54 -22.47 -24.75
C GLN A 836 -43.30 -21.57 -24.68
N ALA A 837 -43.17 -20.62 -25.61
CA ALA A 837 -42.09 -19.63 -25.58
C ALA A 837 -42.19 -18.75 -24.33
N GLN A 838 -43.39 -18.29 -23.98
CA GLN A 838 -43.63 -17.51 -22.76
C GLN A 838 -43.22 -18.27 -21.50
N LYS A 839 -43.69 -19.51 -21.33
CA LYS A 839 -43.34 -20.37 -20.19
C LYS A 839 -41.83 -20.59 -20.09
N SER A 840 -41.17 -20.80 -21.23
CA SER A 840 -39.72 -21.05 -21.28
C SER A 840 -38.90 -19.80 -20.92
N GLY A 841 -39.35 -18.60 -21.27
CA GLY A 841 -38.66 -17.34 -20.95
C GLY A 841 -38.92 -16.81 -19.54
N GLN A 842 -40.07 -17.14 -18.94
CA GLN A 842 -40.54 -16.57 -17.68
C GLN A 842 -39.53 -16.69 -16.53
N LEU A 843 -38.92 -17.86 -16.35
CA LEU A 843 -37.98 -18.11 -15.25
C LEU A 843 -36.74 -17.19 -15.31
N VAL A 844 -36.29 -16.82 -16.52
CA VAL A 844 -35.15 -15.92 -16.71
C VAL A 844 -35.51 -14.50 -16.29
N PHE A 845 -36.69 -14.00 -16.70
CA PHE A 845 -37.17 -12.67 -16.32
C PHE A 845 -37.46 -12.55 -14.83
N GLU A 846 -38.03 -13.58 -14.20
CA GLU A 846 -38.23 -13.61 -12.75
C GLU A 846 -36.90 -13.60 -11.97
N THR A 847 -35.90 -14.33 -12.46
CA THR A 847 -34.57 -14.36 -11.85
C THR A 847 -33.87 -13.01 -12.02
N TRP A 848 -33.97 -12.42 -13.21
CA TRP A 848 -33.49 -11.07 -13.51
C TRP A 848 -34.07 -10.01 -12.57
N GLY A 849 -35.39 -10.03 -12.34
CA GLY A 849 -36.06 -9.09 -11.44
C GLY A 849 -35.60 -9.21 -9.98
N LYS A 850 -35.17 -10.42 -9.56
CA LYS A 850 -34.72 -10.71 -8.19
C LYS A 850 -33.20 -10.54 -7.99
N LEU A 851 -32.42 -10.46 -9.07
CA LEU A 851 -30.97 -10.27 -8.99
C LEU A 851 -30.63 -8.96 -8.24
N PRO A 852 -29.67 -8.97 -7.30
CA PRO A 852 -29.12 -7.75 -6.73
C PRO A 852 -28.51 -6.84 -7.80
N ALA A 853 -28.43 -5.53 -7.56
CA ALA A 853 -27.97 -4.55 -8.55
C ALA A 853 -26.57 -4.86 -9.11
N HIS A 854 -25.61 -5.22 -8.24
CA HIS A 854 -24.25 -5.59 -8.65
C HIS A 854 -24.20 -6.91 -9.43
N SER A 855 -25.07 -7.87 -9.13
CA SER A 855 -25.18 -9.11 -9.92
C SER A 855 -25.82 -8.85 -11.29
N ARG A 856 -26.78 -7.92 -11.38
CA ARG A 856 -27.39 -7.52 -12.66
C ARG A 856 -26.38 -6.88 -13.60
N SER A 857 -25.51 -5.99 -13.12
CA SER A 857 -24.54 -5.33 -14.00
C SER A 857 -23.61 -6.31 -14.71
N ILE A 858 -23.24 -7.41 -14.04
CA ILE A 858 -22.38 -8.47 -14.59
C ILE A 858 -23.04 -9.17 -15.78
N VAL A 859 -24.33 -9.50 -15.67
CA VAL A 859 -25.08 -10.26 -16.68
C VAL A 859 -25.98 -9.39 -17.57
N GLN A 860 -25.84 -8.07 -17.49
CA GLN A 860 -26.70 -7.11 -18.21
C GLN A 860 -26.68 -7.33 -19.73
N ASN A 861 -25.50 -7.50 -20.32
CA ASN A 861 -25.37 -7.70 -21.76
C ASN A 861 -25.98 -9.04 -22.20
N GLU A 862 -25.78 -10.10 -21.40
CA GLU A 862 -26.39 -11.42 -21.62
C GLU A 862 -27.93 -11.32 -21.57
N HIS A 863 -28.46 -10.58 -20.60
CA HIS A 863 -29.90 -10.36 -20.44
C HIS A 863 -30.50 -9.56 -21.60
N VAL A 864 -29.88 -8.46 -22.00
CA VAL A 864 -30.34 -7.64 -23.13
C VAL A 864 -30.41 -8.49 -24.40
N ARG A 865 -29.35 -9.28 -24.68
CA ARG A 865 -29.32 -10.17 -25.83
C ARG A 865 -30.45 -11.22 -25.79
N PHE A 866 -30.66 -11.85 -24.64
CA PHE A 866 -31.74 -12.80 -24.43
C PHE A 866 -33.12 -12.16 -24.62
N GLN A 867 -33.35 -11.01 -23.99
CA GLN A 867 -34.61 -10.28 -24.04
C GLN A 867 -34.95 -9.87 -25.48
N SER A 868 -33.98 -9.37 -26.24
CA SER A 868 -34.18 -9.01 -27.65
C SER A 868 -34.58 -10.23 -28.49
N ALA A 869 -33.90 -11.37 -28.35
CA ALA A 869 -34.22 -12.60 -29.08
C ALA A 869 -35.60 -13.18 -28.67
N TYR A 870 -35.89 -13.17 -27.37
CA TYR A 870 -37.18 -13.58 -26.81
C TYR A 870 -38.33 -12.73 -27.36
N ASN A 871 -38.21 -11.40 -27.28
CA ASN A 871 -39.23 -10.47 -27.76
C ASN A 871 -39.48 -10.63 -29.26
N TRP A 872 -38.43 -10.85 -30.05
CA TRP A 872 -38.57 -11.13 -31.47
C TRP A 872 -39.39 -12.41 -31.71
N LEU A 873 -39.03 -13.53 -31.06
CA LEU A 873 -39.70 -14.82 -31.26
C LEU A 873 -41.16 -14.76 -30.82
N TYR A 874 -41.41 -14.20 -29.63
CA TYR A 874 -42.74 -14.02 -29.08
C TYR A 874 -43.62 -13.17 -30.00
N SER A 875 -43.08 -12.05 -30.52
CA SER A 875 -43.79 -11.17 -31.44
C SER A 875 -44.08 -11.83 -32.79
N TYR A 876 -43.11 -12.58 -33.33
CA TYR A 876 -43.28 -13.33 -34.58
C TYR A 876 -44.39 -14.36 -34.47
N LEU A 877 -44.37 -15.20 -33.43
CA LEU A 877 -45.39 -16.24 -33.25
C LEU A 877 -46.78 -15.63 -33.08
N GLY A 878 -46.91 -14.58 -32.25
CA GLY A 878 -48.18 -13.88 -32.07
C GLY A 878 -48.68 -13.21 -33.36
N SER A 879 -47.83 -12.41 -34.03
CA SER A 879 -48.22 -11.74 -35.28
C SER A 879 -48.50 -12.73 -36.42
N LYS A 880 -47.86 -13.89 -36.43
CA LYS A 880 -48.15 -14.93 -37.42
C LYS A 880 -49.53 -15.53 -37.20
N ILE A 881 -49.87 -15.91 -35.96
CA ILE A 881 -51.22 -16.41 -35.59
C ILE A 881 -52.31 -15.42 -36.02
N GLU A 882 -52.07 -14.13 -35.79
CA GLU A 882 -52.96 -13.04 -36.19
C GLU A 882 -53.14 -12.94 -37.71
N ALA A 883 -52.06 -13.08 -38.47
CA ALA A 883 -52.08 -13.00 -39.94
C ALA A 883 -52.77 -14.20 -40.62
N VAL A 884 -52.88 -15.34 -39.93
CA VAL A 884 -53.54 -16.57 -40.42
C VAL A 884 -54.86 -16.88 -39.70
N ARG A 885 -55.56 -15.86 -39.21
CA ARG A 885 -56.91 -16.00 -38.64
C ARG A 885 -57.91 -16.52 -39.68
N PRO A 886 -58.95 -17.29 -39.30
CA PRO A 886 -59.94 -17.76 -40.27
C PRO A 886 -60.77 -16.59 -40.81
N SER A 887 -61.07 -16.66 -42.11
CA SER A 887 -61.81 -15.67 -42.87
C SER A 887 -63.30 -16.01 -43.04
N LEU A 888 -63.74 -17.24 -42.75
CA LEU A 888 -65.14 -17.66 -42.90
C LEU A 888 -65.84 -18.09 -41.60
N GLN A 889 -65.12 -18.25 -40.48
CA GLN A 889 -65.69 -18.80 -39.23
C GLN A 889 -65.80 -17.75 -38.11
N PRO A 890 -66.90 -17.72 -37.34
CA PRO A 890 -66.98 -16.98 -36.08
C PRO A 890 -66.01 -17.53 -35.02
N PRO A 891 -65.56 -16.71 -34.05
CA PRO A 891 -65.96 -15.31 -33.81
C PRO A 891 -65.17 -14.30 -34.66
N THR A 892 -64.23 -14.75 -35.50
CA THR A 892 -63.26 -13.86 -36.15
C THR A 892 -63.82 -13.11 -37.35
N ASN A 893 -64.97 -13.51 -37.89
CA ASN A 893 -65.59 -12.82 -39.02
C ASN A 893 -67.12 -13.02 -39.12
N SER A 894 -67.90 -12.07 -38.60
CA SER A 894 -69.37 -12.09 -38.74
C SER A 894 -69.86 -11.72 -40.14
N VAL A 895 -69.07 -10.95 -40.90
CA VAL A 895 -69.43 -10.44 -42.23
C VAL A 895 -69.62 -11.58 -43.23
N ALA A 896 -68.75 -12.60 -43.20
CA ALA A 896 -68.87 -13.77 -44.05
C ALA A 896 -70.15 -14.59 -43.77
N VAL A 897 -70.54 -14.70 -42.49
CA VAL A 897 -71.78 -15.38 -42.08
C VAL A 897 -73.00 -14.62 -42.56
N ASP A 898 -72.97 -13.29 -42.48
CA ASP A 898 -74.02 -12.45 -43.04
C ASP A 898 -74.13 -12.63 -44.55
N LEU A 899 -73.02 -12.61 -45.29
CA LEU A 899 -73.05 -12.84 -46.75
C LEU A 899 -73.60 -14.22 -47.13
N ASP A 900 -73.19 -15.29 -46.43
CA ASP A 900 -73.76 -16.63 -46.62
C ASP A 900 -75.27 -16.64 -46.34
N ASN A 901 -75.70 -16.01 -45.25
CA ASN A 901 -77.10 -15.93 -44.87
C ASN A 901 -77.92 -15.11 -45.86
N TRP A 902 -77.48 -13.93 -46.28
CA TRP A 902 -78.28 -13.00 -47.07
C TRP A 902 -78.19 -13.26 -48.57
N ILE A 903 -77.03 -13.68 -49.08
CA ILE A 903 -76.81 -13.88 -50.53
C ILE A 903 -77.07 -15.33 -50.92
N LEU A 904 -76.36 -16.30 -50.32
CA LEU A 904 -76.53 -17.72 -50.69
C LEU A 904 -77.87 -18.29 -50.19
N GLY A 905 -78.38 -17.79 -49.06
CA GLY A 905 -79.70 -18.15 -48.54
C GLY A 905 -80.88 -17.66 -49.39
N TYR A 906 -80.68 -16.71 -50.32
CA TYR A 906 -81.74 -16.05 -51.10
C TYR A 906 -82.59 -17.04 -51.90
N ALA A 907 -81.96 -17.94 -52.66
CA ALA A 907 -82.66 -18.87 -53.57
C ALA A 907 -83.63 -19.80 -52.82
N SER A 908 -83.22 -20.33 -51.67
CA SER A 908 -84.06 -21.19 -50.82
C SER A 908 -85.29 -20.46 -50.27
N ARG A 909 -85.12 -19.17 -49.89
CA ARG A 909 -86.21 -18.35 -49.34
C ARG A 909 -87.16 -17.86 -50.43
N PHE A 910 -86.65 -17.60 -51.64
CA PHE A 910 -87.48 -17.24 -52.80
C PHE A 910 -88.43 -18.39 -53.20
N GLU A 911 -87.95 -19.63 -53.20
CA GLU A 911 -88.79 -20.82 -53.45
C GLU A 911 -89.86 -21.04 -52.37
N LYS A 912 -89.52 -20.80 -51.09
CA LYS A 912 -90.50 -20.85 -49.99
C LYS A 912 -91.58 -19.78 -50.14
N TYR A 913 -91.19 -18.53 -50.45
CA TYR A 913 -92.12 -17.42 -50.70
C TYR A 913 -93.09 -17.72 -51.85
N LYS A 914 -92.63 -18.41 -52.91
CA LYS A 914 -93.47 -18.81 -54.05
C LYS A 914 -94.54 -19.83 -53.65
N LYS A 915 -94.21 -20.79 -52.77
CA LYS A 915 -95.18 -21.75 -52.20
C LYS A 915 -96.21 -21.09 -51.27
N ASP A 916 -95.77 -20.14 -50.44
CA ASP A 916 -96.64 -19.46 -49.47
C ASP A 916 -97.69 -18.56 -50.17
N GLN A 917 -97.38 -18.00 -51.34
CA GLN A 917 -98.32 -17.24 -52.19
C GLN A 917 -99.45 -18.10 -52.77
N GLU A 918 -99.16 -19.34 -53.17
CA GLU A 918 -100.18 -20.29 -53.65
C GLU A 918 -101.12 -20.76 -52.51
N GLU A 919 -100.60 -20.88 -51.30
CA GLU A 919 -101.37 -21.25 -50.10
C GLU A 919 -102.23 -20.09 -49.56
N ALA A 920 -101.79 -18.84 -49.72
CA ALA A 920 -102.52 -17.63 -49.33
C ALA A 920 -103.81 -17.43 -50.17
N HIS A 921 -103.82 -17.87 -51.43
CA HIS A 921 -105.01 -17.78 -52.28
C HIS A 921 -106.14 -18.71 -51.81
N ARG A 922 -105.83 -19.86 -51.20
CA ARG A 922 -106.82 -20.77 -50.57
C ARG A 922 -107.38 -20.24 -49.23
N ARG A 923 -106.61 -19.43 -48.50
CA ARG A 923 -107.03 -18.87 -47.19
C ARG A 923 -107.94 -17.65 -47.31
N MET A 924 -107.99 -16.97 -48.47
CA MET A 924 -108.87 -15.80 -48.69
C MET A 924 -110.37 -16.14 -48.74
N GLU A 925 -110.76 -17.36 -49.15
CA GLU A 925 -112.17 -17.79 -49.15
C GLU A 925 -112.69 -18.19 -47.75
N GLU A 926 -111.82 -18.65 -46.85
CA GLU A 926 -112.19 -18.99 -45.46
C GLU A 926 -112.07 -17.80 -44.49
N ALA A 927 -111.30 -16.76 -44.86
CA ALA A 927 -111.08 -15.55 -44.06
C ALA A 927 -112.29 -14.59 -44.07
N GLN A 928 -113.12 -14.57 -45.11
CA GLN A 928 -114.24 -13.62 -45.23
C GLN A 928 -115.39 -13.86 -44.22
N ARG A 929 -115.43 -15.04 -43.57
CA ARG A 929 -116.40 -15.36 -42.49
C ARG A 929 -115.81 -15.32 -41.08
N ARG A 930 -114.48 -15.19 -40.93
CA ARG A 930 -113.82 -15.05 -39.61
C ARG A 930 -113.35 -13.62 -39.33
N HIS A 931 -113.32 -12.76 -40.36
CA HIS A 931 -112.84 -11.38 -40.30
C HIS A 931 -113.81 -10.38 -39.65
N GLU A 932 -115.11 -10.69 -39.49
CA GLU A 932 -116.08 -9.79 -38.84
C GLU A 932 -116.19 -9.99 -37.32
N GLU A 933 -115.82 -11.16 -36.78
CA GLU A 933 -116.03 -11.51 -35.36
C GLU A 933 -114.75 -11.41 -34.50
N GLU A 934 -113.55 -11.58 -35.08
CA GLU A 934 -112.28 -11.44 -34.34
C GLU A 934 -111.73 -9.99 -34.32
N GLN A 935 -112.17 -9.11 -35.24
CA GLN A 935 -111.72 -7.71 -35.27
C GLN A 935 -112.29 -6.83 -34.14
N LYS A 936 -113.40 -7.23 -33.49
CA LYS A 936 -113.97 -6.47 -32.37
C LYS A 936 -113.43 -6.83 -30.98
N LEU A 937 -112.88 -8.03 -30.78
CA LEU A 937 -112.36 -8.47 -29.48
C LEU A 937 -110.85 -8.24 -29.31
N LEU A 938 -110.08 -8.20 -30.40
CA LEU A 938 -108.64 -7.90 -30.35
C LEU A 938 -108.32 -6.39 -30.26
N GLN A 939 -109.22 -5.51 -30.72
CA GLN A 939 -109.09 -4.05 -30.53
C GLN A 939 -109.36 -3.56 -29.09
N GLU A 940 -110.01 -4.37 -28.26
CA GLU A 940 -110.21 -4.07 -26.82
C GLU A 940 -109.03 -4.59 -25.95
N GLU A 941 -108.36 -5.67 -26.36
CA GLU A 941 -107.16 -6.18 -25.67
C GLU A 941 -105.89 -5.38 -26.00
N GLU A 942 -105.76 -4.84 -27.22
CA GLU A 942 -104.62 -3.97 -27.56
C GLU A 942 -104.72 -2.57 -26.94
N ARG A 943 -105.92 -2.04 -26.67
CA ARG A 943 -106.07 -0.83 -25.83
C ARG A 943 -105.64 -1.08 -24.38
N LYS A 944 -105.87 -2.27 -23.82
CA LYS A 944 -105.40 -2.64 -22.48
C LYS A 944 -103.89 -2.88 -22.39
N LYS A 945 -103.23 -3.37 -23.45
CA LYS A 945 -101.76 -3.52 -23.48
C LYS A 945 -101.02 -2.19 -23.71
N ALA A 946 -101.60 -1.26 -24.47
CA ALA A 946 -101.04 0.09 -24.61
C ALA A 946 -101.19 0.96 -23.34
N GLU A 947 -102.21 0.70 -22.51
CA GLU A 947 -102.37 1.32 -21.18
C GLU A 947 -101.45 0.66 -20.12
N ALA A 948 -101.16 -0.64 -20.24
CA ALA A 948 -100.16 -1.33 -19.41
C ALA A 948 -98.71 -0.92 -19.75
N GLU A 949 -98.40 -0.58 -21.00
CA GLU A 949 -97.10 -0.01 -21.41
C GLU A 949 -96.96 1.45 -20.92
N ARG A 950 -98.04 2.24 -20.95
CA ARG A 950 -98.07 3.58 -20.31
C ARG A 950 -97.95 3.48 -18.79
N GLN A 951 -98.56 2.49 -18.14
CA GLN A 951 -98.37 2.21 -16.71
C GLN A 951 -96.97 1.65 -16.40
N ARG A 952 -96.30 0.95 -17.31
CA ARG A 952 -94.89 0.54 -17.14
C ARG A 952 -93.94 1.73 -17.24
N VAL A 953 -94.12 2.62 -18.22
CA VAL A 953 -93.31 3.84 -18.35
C VAL A 953 -93.64 4.85 -17.24
N GLU A 954 -94.89 4.94 -16.78
CA GLU A 954 -95.28 5.78 -15.63
C GLU A 954 -94.85 5.17 -14.28
N ASN A 955 -94.84 3.83 -14.12
CA ASN A 955 -94.27 3.16 -12.95
C ASN A 955 -92.73 3.15 -12.96
N GLU A 956 -92.07 3.14 -14.11
CA GLU A 956 -90.62 3.31 -14.23
C GLU A 956 -90.21 4.77 -14.03
N GLN A 957 -91.01 5.74 -14.48
CA GLN A 957 -90.82 7.16 -14.16
C GLN A 957 -91.17 7.48 -12.69
N LYS A 958 -92.20 6.86 -12.10
CA LYS A 958 -92.48 6.94 -10.66
C LYS A 958 -91.40 6.26 -9.83
N ARG A 959 -90.95 5.05 -10.19
CA ARG A 959 -89.82 4.39 -9.51
C ARG A 959 -88.53 5.19 -9.66
N ALA A 960 -88.24 5.75 -10.83
CA ALA A 960 -87.06 6.60 -11.02
C ALA A 960 -87.17 7.90 -10.20
N ALA A 961 -88.36 8.52 -10.10
CA ALA A 961 -88.59 9.70 -9.28
C ALA A 961 -88.54 9.38 -7.76
N GLU A 962 -89.15 8.28 -7.32
CA GLU A 962 -89.10 7.78 -5.93
C GLU A 962 -87.68 7.38 -5.53
N ASN A 963 -86.94 6.72 -6.41
CA ASN A 963 -85.54 6.36 -6.17
C ASN A 963 -84.63 7.59 -6.17
N VAL A 964 -84.89 8.61 -6.98
CA VAL A 964 -84.18 9.90 -6.87
C VAL A 964 -84.45 10.56 -5.51
N VAL A 965 -85.66 10.43 -4.96
CA VAL A 965 -85.97 10.89 -3.58
C VAL A 965 -85.21 10.05 -2.54
N LEU A 966 -85.15 8.71 -2.68
CA LEU A 966 -84.38 7.83 -1.80
C LEU A 966 -82.88 8.15 -1.84
N VAL A 967 -82.32 8.43 -3.01
CA VAL A 967 -80.91 8.82 -3.18
C VAL A 967 -80.67 10.20 -2.57
N LYS A 968 -81.58 11.17 -2.71
CA LYS A 968 -81.45 12.47 -2.02
C LYS A 968 -81.55 12.33 -0.50
N ASP A 969 -82.43 11.45 0.00
CA ASP A 969 -82.57 11.14 1.42
C ASP A 969 -81.33 10.44 1.99
N LEU A 970 -80.69 9.56 1.21
CA LEU A 970 -79.37 9.01 1.54
C LEU A 970 -78.37 10.12 1.84
N TYR A 971 -78.23 11.14 0.98
CA TYR A 971 -77.26 12.21 1.22
C TYR A 971 -77.63 13.13 2.39
N ALA A 972 -78.92 13.27 2.70
CA ALA A 972 -79.35 13.93 3.93
C ALA A 972 -78.92 13.14 5.18
N ARG A 973 -79.10 11.82 5.17
CA ARG A 973 -78.64 10.92 6.24
C ARG A 973 -77.12 10.79 6.30
N PHE A 974 -76.45 10.82 5.15
CA PHE A 974 -74.99 10.82 5.03
C PHE A 974 -74.41 12.06 5.68
N LYS A 975 -74.96 13.24 5.35
CA LYS A 975 -74.60 14.50 6.02
C LYS A 975 -74.79 14.40 7.54
N GLN A 976 -75.96 13.95 8.01
CA GLN A 976 -76.23 13.83 9.44
C GLN A 976 -75.27 12.86 10.15
N ALA A 977 -74.97 11.72 9.52
CA ALA A 977 -74.04 10.74 10.07
C ALA A 977 -72.60 11.28 10.11
N TYR A 978 -72.21 12.08 9.11
CA TYR A 978 -70.91 12.73 9.05
C TYR A 978 -70.75 13.83 10.09
N GLU A 979 -71.72 14.75 10.21
CA GLU A 979 -71.74 15.81 11.23
C GLU A 979 -71.87 15.22 12.65
N GLY A 980 -72.60 14.12 12.79
CA GLY A 980 -72.74 13.34 14.02
C GLY A 980 -71.54 12.44 14.35
N LYS A 981 -70.49 12.44 13.52
CA LYS A 981 -69.25 11.68 13.71
C LYS A 981 -69.49 10.17 13.90
N ASN A 982 -70.53 9.64 13.24
CA ASN A 982 -70.96 8.24 13.34
C ASN A 982 -70.46 7.45 12.13
N ASP A 983 -69.24 6.93 12.25
CA ASP A 983 -68.56 6.15 11.20
C ASP A 983 -69.34 4.89 10.82
N SER A 984 -69.95 4.22 11.79
CA SER A 984 -70.70 2.97 11.57
C SER A 984 -71.96 3.20 10.74
N LEU A 985 -72.68 4.30 10.99
CA LEU A 985 -73.84 4.69 10.19
C LEU A 985 -73.41 5.14 8.79
N LEU A 986 -72.32 5.91 8.66
CA LEU A 986 -71.76 6.29 7.36
C LEU A 986 -71.38 5.09 6.50
N LEU A 987 -70.65 4.13 7.06
CA LEU A 987 -70.22 2.94 6.33
C LEU A 987 -71.40 2.06 5.92
N SER A 988 -72.50 2.05 6.69
CA SER A 988 -73.71 1.33 6.29
C SER A 988 -74.38 1.88 5.02
N MET A 989 -74.10 3.13 4.66
CA MET A 989 -74.57 3.82 3.45
C MET A 989 -73.60 3.69 2.27
N ILE A 990 -72.47 3.00 2.47
CA ILE A 990 -71.48 2.72 1.43
C ILE A 990 -71.56 1.22 1.11
N SER A 991 -71.38 0.87 -0.16
CA SER A 991 -71.37 -0.53 -0.60
C SER A 991 -70.14 -1.26 -0.05
N ASP A 992 -70.29 -2.55 0.26
CA ASP A 992 -69.16 -3.40 0.70
C ASP A 992 -68.11 -3.56 -0.43
N GLU A 993 -68.54 -3.37 -1.69
CA GLU A 993 -67.69 -3.38 -2.89
C GLU A 993 -67.26 -1.97 -3.33
N TRP A 994 -67.35 -0.96 -2.45
CA TRP A 994 -67.07 0.42 -2.82
C TRP A 994 -65.62 0.63 -3.30
N GLN A 995 -65.49 1.42 -4.37
CA GLN A 995 -64.21 1.80 -4.97
C GLN A 995 -64.07 3.32 -5.04
N ALA A 996 -62.94 3.84 -4.57
CA ALA A 996 -62.52 5.21 -4.82
C ALA A 996 -61.69 5.32 -6.12
N GLY A 997 -61.78 6.46 -6.80
CA GLY A 997 -61.00 6.76 -8.00
C GLY A 997 -59.48 6.80 -7.80
N ASP A 998 -58.99 6.88 -6.56
CA ASP A 998 -57.57 6.87 -6.18
C ASP A 998 -57.08 5.50 -5.66
N GLY A 999 -57.94 4.47 -5.68
CA GLY A 999 -57.62 3.11 -5.25
C GLY A 999 -57.76 2.86 -3.74
N ALA A 1000 -58.28 3.81 -2.96
CA ALA A 1000 -58.56 3.60 -1.54
C ALA A 1000 -59.64 2.53 -1.30
N SER A 1001 -59.43 1.68 -0.29
CA SER A 1001 -60.41 0.65 0.12
C SER A 1001 -61.39 1.18 1.16
N LEU A 1002 -62.52 0.48 1.35
CA LEU A 1002 -63.51 0.81 2.38
C LEU A 1002 -62.91 0.81 3.80
N SER A 1003 -61.92 -0.06 4.05
CA SER A 1003 -61.17 -0.10 5.32
C SER A 1003 -60.34 1.17 5.54
N ASP A 1004 -59.68 1.65 4.48
CA ASP A 1004 -58.89 2.89 4.55
C ASP A 1004 -59.78 4.10 4.83
N LEU A 1005 -60.96 4.13 4.21
CA LEU A 1005 -61.98 5.14 4.46
C LEU A 1005 -62.44 5.13 5.93
N GLN A 1006 -62.73 3.95 6.49
CA GLN A 1006 -63.13 3.81 7.88
C GLN A 1006 -62.04 4.32 8.85
N VAL A 1007 -60.78 3.94 8.63
CA VAL A 1007 -59.66 4.39 9.45
C VAL A 1007 -59.52 5.91 9.40
N ASN A 1008 -59.61 6.50 8.20
CA ASN A 1008 -59.52 7.94 8.01
C ASN A 1008 -60.68 8.69 8.68
N LEU A 1009 -61.92 8.21 8.53
CA LEU A 1009 -63.10 8.80 9.18
C LEU A 1009 -62.97 8.76 10.70
N ARG A 1010 -62.59 7.61 11.29
CA ARG A 1010 -62.37 7.48 12.75
C ARG A 1010 -61.32 8.46 13.26
N ARG A 1011 -60.22 8.63 12.54
CA ARG A 1011 -59.15 9.57 12.91
C ARG A 1011 -59.66 11.01 12.89
N SER A 1012 -60.34 11.42 11.82
CA SER A 1012 -60.89 12.77 11.68
C SER A 1012 -61.95 13.05 12.74
N PHE A 1013 -62.88 12.13 12.96
CA PHE A 1013 -63.96 12.25 13.95
C PHE A 1013 -63.47 12.31 15.40
N LYS A 1014 -62.35 11.65 15.72
CA LYS A 1014 -61.71 11.76 17.02
C LYS A 1014 -60.98 13.10 17.21
N THR A 1015 -60.44 13.66 16.13
CA THR A 1015 -59.57 14.85 16.18
C THR A 1015 -60.38 16.14 16.32
N PHE A 1016 -61.55 16.22 15.69
CA PHE A 1016 -62.36 17.43 15.67
C PHE A 1016 -63.53 17.38 16.66
N ASP A 1017 -63.71 18.47 17.40
CA ASP A 1017 -64.79 18.64 18.36
C ASP A 1017 -66.14 18.79 17.62
N GLU A 1018 -66.16 19.59 16.55
CA GLU A 1018 -67.31 19.84 15.68
C GLU A 1018 -66.93 19.66 14.21
N ILE A 1019 -67.81 19.01 13.44
CA ILE A 1019 -67.70 18.89 11.98
C ILE A 1019 -69.04 19.30 11.38
N ARG A 1020 -69.03 20.23 10.43
CA ARG A 1020 -70.18 20.61 9.60
C ARG A 1020 -69.92 20.19 8.16
N TYR A 1021 -70.90 19.54 7.54
CA TYR A 1021 -70.82 18.96 6.20
C TYR A 1021 -71.91 19.58 5.33
N ASN A 1022 -71.54 20.61 4.57
CA ASN A 1022 -72.52 21.36 3.79
C ASN A 1022 -72.52 20.93 2.33
N ILE A 1023 -73.57 20.20 1.91
CA ILE A 1023 -73.78 19.77 0.52
C ILE A 1023 -74.54 20.86 -0.25
N GLN A 1024 -74.01 21.23 -1.41
CA GLN A 1024 -74.59 22.20 -2.36
C GLN A 1024 -74.64 21.59 -3.76
N ASN A 1025 -75.52 22.12 -4.61
CA ASN A 1025 -75.65 21.73 -6.02
C ASN A 1025 -75.88 20.21 -6.27
N LEU A 1026 -76.51 19.51 -5.31
CA LEU A 1026 -76.78 18.07 -5.41
C LEU A 1026 -77.70 17.75 -6.61
N THR A 1027 -77.12 17.09 -7.60
CA THR A 1027 -77.77 16.63 -8.81
C THR A 1027 -77.71 15.11 -8.87
N VAL A 1028 -78.85 14.45 -9.10
CA VAL A 1028 -78.97 13.00 -9.21
C VAL A 1028 -79.56 12.67 -10.57
N THR A 1029 -78.84 11.90 -11.39
CA THR A 1029 -79.28 11.46 -12.72
C THR A 1029 -79.23 9.93 -12.83
N PRO A 1030 -80.28 9.27 -13.35
CA PRO A 1030 -80.26 7.83 -13.55
C PRO A 1030 -79.24 7.42 -14.63
N ALA A 1031 -78.54 6.30 -14.43
CA ALA A 1031 -77.62 5.69 -15.39
C ALA A 1031 -78.18 4.38 -15.99
N GLN A 1032 -77.51 3.82 -17.01
CA GLN A 1032 -78.04 2.77 -17.90
C GLN A 1032 -78.23 1.37 -17.26
N ASP A 1033 -77.88 1.17 -16.00
CA ASP A 1033 -77.82 -0.12 -15.30
C ASP A 1033 -78.58 -0.15 -13.97
N GLY A 1034 -79.46 0.82 -13.73
CA GLY A 1034 -80.20 0.95 -12.47
C GLY A 1034 -79.40 1.62 -11.34
N SER A 1035 -78.19 2.10 -11.63
CA SER A 1035 -77.44 3.01 -10.76
C SER A 1035 -77.82 4.48 -10.99
N TYR A 1036 -77.42 5.34 -10.06
CA TYR A 1036 -77.66 6.77 -10.10
C TYR A 1036 -76.33 7.51 -10.03
N ARG A 1037 -76.07 8.39 -10.99
CA ARG A 1037 -74.94 9.32 -10.94
C ARG A 1037 -75.31 10.51 -10.10
N VAL A 1038 -74.49 10.79 -9.11
CA VAL A 1038 -74.68 11.89 -8.18
C VAL A 1038 -73.51 12.84 -8.29
N THR A 1039 -73.80 14.13 -8.34
CA THR A 1039 -72.78 15.18 -8.34
C THR A 1039 -73.19 16.28 -7.38
N TYR A 1040 -72.27 16.69 -6.52
CA TYR A 1040 -72.48 17.77 -5.58
C TYR A 1040 -71.18 18.44 -5.18
N ASP A 1041 -71.28 19.69 -4.73
CA ASP A 1041 -70.18 20.39 -4.10
C ASP A 1041 -70.35 20.29 -2.58
N VAL A 1042 -69.28 19.99 -1.86
CA VAL A 1042 -69.28 19.95 -0.40
C VAL A 1042 -68.32 20.97 0.17
N THR A 1043 -68.75 21.65 1.22
CA THR A 1043 -67.85 22.38 2.14
C THR A 1043 -67.84 21.70 3.51
N ILE A 1044 -66.68 21.17 3.92
CA ILE A 1044 -66.50 20.53 5.24
C ILE A 1044 -65.78 21.52 6.14
N THR A 1045 -66.44 21.95 7.22
CA THR A 1045 -65.85 22.82 8.24
C THR A 1045 -65.65 22.04 9.52
N SER A 1046 -64.40 21.88 9.94
CA SER A 1046 -64.03 21.16 11.17
C SER A 1046 -63.43 22.13 12.20
N ARG A 1047 -63.77 21.98 13.48
CA ARG A 1047 -63.27 22.84 14.57
C ARG A 1047 -62.71 22.03 15.74
N ILE A 1048 -61.62 22.52 16.32
CA ILE A 1048 -61.09 22.08 17.61
C ILE A 1048 -61.24 23.25 18.59
N TYR A 1049 -62.26 23.22 19.44
CA TYR A 1049 -62.58 24.30 20.37
C TYR A 1049 -61.44 24.56 21.34
N LYS A 1050 -60.80 23.50 21.86
CA LYS A 1050 -59.71 23.63 22.85
C LYS A 1050 -58.48 24.38 22.31
N ARG A 1051 -58.28 24.38 20.98
CA ARG A 1051 -57.13 25.04 20.32
C ARG A 1051 -57.54 26.23 19.45
N ASN A 1052 -58.84 26.58 19.43
CA ASN A 1052 -59.43 27.59 18.55
C ASN A 1052 -59.04 27.43 17.06
N LEU A 1053 -58.91 26.19 16.59
CA LEU A 1053 -58.53 25.89 15.20
C LEU A 1053 -59.80 25.63 14.39
N LYS A 1054 -59.97 26.35 13.28
CA LYS A 1054 -60.99 26.11 12.25
C LYS A 1054 -60.30 25.65 10.97
N HIS A 1055 -60.76 24.55 10.40
CA HIS A 1055 -60.33 24.03 9.12
C HIS A 1055 -61.53 23.95 8.17
N GLU A 1056 -61.38 24.35 6.91
CA GLU A 1056 -62.45 24.37 5.93
C GLU A 1056 -61.92 23.82 4.60
N GLU A 1057 -62.58 22.78 4.06
CA GLU A 1057 -62.31 22.23 2.74
C GLU A 1057 -63.52 22.37 1.84
N LYS A 1058 -63.28 22.59 0.54
CA LYS A 1058 -64.28 22.58 -0.51
C LYS A 1058 -63.88 21.59 -1.61
N SER A 1059 -64.79 20.68 -1.94
CA SER A 1059 -64.57 19.61 -2.91
C SER A 1059 -65.80 19.41 -3.78
N SER A 1060 -65.61 19.16 -5.07
CA SER A 1060 -66.69 18.73 -5.98
C SER A 1060 -66.61 17.21 -6.13
N ILE A 1061 -67.70 16.52 -5.82
CA ILE A 1061 -67.76 15.07 -5.70
C ILE A 1061 -68.69 14.50 -6.77
N HIS A 1062 -68.20 13.50 -7.49
CA HIS A 1062 -68.96 12.70 -8.44
C HIS A 1062 -69.02 11.25 -7.95
N GLU A 1063 -70.22 10.73 -7.76
CA GLU A 1063 -70.47 9.41 -7.18
C GLU A 1063 -71.47 8.61 -8.00
N GLU A 1064 -71.42 7.30 -7.82
CA GLU A 1064 -72.40 6.35 -8.31
C GLU A 1064 -73.07 5.69 -7.10
N VAL A 1065 -74.40 5.65 -7.12
CA VAL A 1065 -75.24 5.10 -6.07
C VAL A 1065 -76.08 3.98 -6.64
N LEU A 1066 -75.99 2.80 -6.02
CA LEU A 1066 -76.80 1.63 -6.37
C LEU A 1066 -77.85 1.42 -5.28
N ILE A 1067 -79.07 1.06 -5.67
CA ILE A 1067 -80.06 0.56 -4.72
C ILE A 1067 -79.84 -0.93 -4.61
N ASP A 1068 -79.42 -1.37 -3.43
CA ASP A 1068 -79.09 -2.77 -3.18
C ASP A 1068 -80.34 -3.66 -3.22
N ARG A 1069 -80.14 -4.99 -3.16
CA ARG A 1069 -81.23 -5.98 -3.20
C ARG A 1069 -82.23 -5.84 -2.03
N SER A 1070 -81.88 -5.08 -0.98
CA SER A 1070 -82.76 -4.78 0.16
C SER A 1070 -83.58 -3.50 -0.02
N GLY A 1071 -83.44 -2.83 -1.16
CA GLY A 1071 -84.14 -1.58 -1.47
C GLY A 1071 -83.49 -0.34 -0.83
N LYS A 1072 -82.27 -0.45 -0.30
CA LYS A 1072 -81.55 0.68 0.31
C LYS A 1072 -80.54 1.25 -0.68
N PRO A 1073 -80.53 2.58 -0.88
CA PRO A 1073 -79.45 3.21 -1.64
C PRO A 1073 -78.12 3.05 -0.89
N LYS A 1074 -77.05 2.78 -1.63
CA LYS A 1074 -75.67 2.74 -1.15
C LYS A 1074 -74.72 3.35 -2.18
N ILE A 1075 -73.72 4.10 -1.73
CA ILE A 1075 -72.68 4.65 -2.60
C ILE A 1075 -71.79 3.49 -3.05
N SER A 1076 -71.81 3.17 -4.34
CA SER A 1076 -71.05 2.07 -4.94
C SER A 1076 -69.68 2.53 -5.43
N LYS A 1077 -69.56 3.77 -5.89
CA LYS A 1077 -68.30 4.27 -6.43
C LYS A 1077 -68.16 5.77 -6.26
N THR A 1078 -66.98 6.24 -5.87
CA THR A 1078 -66.65 7.67 -5.91
C THR A 1078 -65.73 7.91 -7.11
N LEU A 1079 -66.32 8.46 -8.17
CA LEU A 1079 -65.74 8.59 -9.52
C LEU A 1079 -64.78 9.78 -9.64
N GLY A 1080 -64.91 10.81 -8.80
CA GLY A 1080 -64.04 11.98 -8.84
C GLY A 1080 -64.27 12.92 -7.66
N GLY A 1081 -63.18 13.52 -7.19
CA GLY A 1081 -63.09 14.35 -5.97
C GLY A 1081 -61.76 14.02 -5.28
N ARG A 1082 -60.95 15.03 -4.89
CA ARG A 1082 -59.67 14.75 -4.21
C ARG A 1082 -59.94 14.22 -2.81
N PHE A 1083 -59.68 12.95 -2.57
CA PHE A 1083 -59.60 12.39 -1.22
C PHE A 1083 -58.28 12.85 -0.57
N TRP A 1084 -58.40 13.31 0.66
CA TRP A 1084 -57.42 14.09 1.40
C TRP A 1084 -55.99 13.50 1.44
N TYR A 1085 -55.03 14.31 1.01
CA TYR A 1085 -53.76 14.53 1.71
C TYR A 1085 -53.63 16.02 2.02
N VAL A 1086 -53.65 16.33 3.32
CA VAL A 1086 -53.20 17.59 3.93
C VAL A 1086 -51.68 17.52 4.06
N GLN A 1087 -50.99 18.60 3.70
CA GLN A 1087 -49.63 18.87 4.18
C GLN A 1087 -49.70 19.47 5.59
#